data_AF-A0A1Y1YVR3-F1
#
_entry.id   AF-A0A1Y1YVR3-F1
#
_cell.length_a   1.000
_cell.length_b   1.000
_cell.length_c   1.000
_cell.angle_alpha   90.00
_cell.angle_beta   90.00
_cell.angle_gamma   90.00
#
_symmetry.space_group_name_H-M   'P 1'
#
loop_
_entity.id
_entity.type
_entity.pdbx_description
1 polymer ?
#
loop_
_entity_poly.entity_id
_entity_poly.type
_entity_poly.pdbx_seq_one_letter_code
_entity_poly.pdbx_strand_id
1 'polypeptide(L)'
;MKILSSVFENNYGINGGVIYFGQSNNHLNENTIELVDLIFNKNRAEYFGGVIFSDYEYLNFQNIRNVTFTENHAYAGGVVYIDNENSKNDENNIENKFIFMENKNFKYIHNTAESHGNNYATDPYMTDLLKLDINNFVIKSGDSFPLKFNLTDEFNQIIKDESKLYSNMGLKISIANEDNNKYKLNGNMCFFSNGICDLNNFKIFSTDPGNVKLKISLEHENNKVILTNKEINVKLEKCDKEQIKITDKHNFYSCENPICEESCPILNGTAECIKGYKENINSIELNQCKCLPGWEEINCDKRVFVKYNYLNKKIIEDTGFSKCELVLFGLLFVLISLNFNPFKNYNSCVLEFIFKHSGIILIYMIFTFYIKTARKLGLNLINYTGSNTLPFTSESFKDNSIIRSSSNQINQEIESKTTDENDVSSVSQSVAKKINKRILLLHSLALEFCIIYIALWVFLIITTFILKNKETKYKQEYNYNWRYECPLRTLSLGMTAIESVLILYLVLSTRKIWKYTYIFKCTRYISYACMIWTTLGPLIDLISNLTIQNKSNIILGFCITTNSICYLMIFFLFIWEKVYYILRQEDNNTHNYFIAEKLEKCIIHRSFSCECNKNYSEESDEIVSKYLDFYKYCTQIFLFKNGNLKYVNKGSKNILKFIV
;
A
#
# COMPACT_ATOMS: atom_id res chain seq x y z
N MET A 1 59.00 32.03 -29.74
CA MET A 1 58.41 33.40 -29.69
C MET A 1 58.39 33.86 -28.24
N LYS A 2 58.72 35.12 -27.94
CA LYS A 2 58.66 35.66 -26.57
C LYS A 2 57.83 36.93 -26.56
N ILE A 3 56.81 37.00 -25.71
CA ILE A 3 55.97 38.20 -25.52
C ILE A 3 56.04 38.57 -24.04
N LEU A 4 56.48 39.80 -23.77
CA LEU A 4 56.76 40.29 -22.43
C LEU A 4 55.99 41.60 -22.19
N SER A 5 55.41 41.76 -21.00
CA SER A 5 54.94 43.04 -20.46
C SER A 5 54.04 43.85 -21.39
N SER A 6 53.04 43.20 -22.00
CA SER A 6 52.19 43.78 -23.05
C SER A 6 50.70 43.69 -22.72
N VAL A 7 49.92 44.66 -23.21
CA VAL A 7 48.47 44.69 -23.11
C VAL A 7 47.87 44.67 -24.52
N PHE A 8 47.00 43.69 -24.78
CA PHE A 8 46.27 43.53 -26.03
C PHE A 8 44.78 43.77 -25.74
N GLU A 9 44.26 44.89 -26.24
CA GLU A 9 42.89 45.31 -25.93
C GLU A 9 42.08 45.63 -27.18
N ASN A 10 40.82 45.16 -27.21
CA ASN A 10 39.86 45.39 -28.30
C ASN A 10 40.34 44.98 -29.70
N ASN A 11 41.21 43.98 -29.80
CA ASN A 11 41.61 43.45 -31.10
C ASN A 11 40.48 42.59 -31.69
N TYR A 12 40.44 42.52 -33.02
CA TYR A 12 39.45 41.76 -33.77
C TYR A 12 40.11 40.97 -34.90
N GLY A 13 39.75 39.70 -35.03
CA GLY A 13 40.20 38.82 -36.10
C GLY A 13 39.10 37.88 -36.58
N ILE A 14 39.32 37.21 -37.71
CA ILE A 14 38.42 36.13 -38.16
C ILE A 14 38.66 34.89 -37.29
N ASN A 15 39.92 34.47 -37.20
CA ASN A 15 40.44 33.45 -36.30
C ASN A 15 41.63 34.03 -35.54
N GLY A 16 41.65 33.89 -34.22
CA GLY A 16 42.70 34.47 -33.38
C GLY A 16 42.56 35.98 -33.31
N GLY A 17 41.82 36.49 -32.32
CA GLY A 17 41.61 37.93 -32.19
C GLY A 17 42.91 38.73 -32.02
N VAL A 18 43.98 38.09 -31.53
CA VAL A 18 45.31 38.70 -31.34
C VAL A 18 46.40 37.91 -32.04
N ILE A 19 46.41 36.58 -31.89
CA ILE A 19 47.48 35.69 -32.36
C ILE A 19 46.87 34.55 -33.17
N TYR A 20 47.40 34.35 -34.37
CA TYR A 20 47.06 33.24 -35.26
C TYR A 20 48.33 32.43 -35.55
N PHE A 21 48.36 31.16 -35.11
CA PHE A 21 49.41 30.20 -35.45
C PHE A 21 48.94 29.34 -36.63
N GLY A 22 49.34 29.73 -37.84
CA GLY A 22 49.01 28.97 -39.06
C GLY A 22 49.81 27.68 -39.19
N GLN A 23 49.27 26.73 -39.96
CA GLN A 23 49.90 25.45 -40.22
C GLN A 23 51.27 25.63 -40.90
N SER A 24 52.31 25.00 -40.36
CA SER A 24 53.63 24.91 -40.97
C SER A 24 53.81 23.54 -41.61
N ASN A 25 54.29 23.49 -42.86
CA ASN A 25 54.58 22.23 -43.57
C ASN A 25 55.69 21.37 -42.92
N ASN A 26 56.42 21.91 -41.94
CA ASN A 26 57.51 21.21 -41.24
C ASN A 26 57.08 20.83 -39.81
N HIS A 27 56.93 19.52 -39.56
CA HIS A 27 56.53 18.92 -38.28
C HIS A 27 57.58 18.98 -37.15
N LEU A 28 58.78 19.53 -37.39
CA LEU A 28 59.94 19.38 -36.48
C LEU A 28 60.35 20.64 -35.69
N ASN A 29 59.49 21.64 -35.60
CA ASN A 29 59.85 22.87 -34.89
C ASN A 29 59.46 22.80 -33.39
N GLU A 30 60.43 22.48 -32.53
CA GLU A 30 60.35 22.59 -31.05
C GLU A 30 60.27 24.05 -30.55
N ASN A 31 59.79 24.98 -31.37
CA ASN A 31 59.83 26.40 -31.06
C ASN A 31 58.99 26.69 -29.81
N THR A 32 59.67 27.18 -28.77
CA THR A 32 59.05 27.50 -27.49
C THR A 32 58.35 28.85 -27.55
N ILE A 33 57.21 28.95 -26.86
CA ILE A 33 56.44 30.19 -26.71
C ILE A 33 56.51 30.62 -25.25
N GLU A 34 57.07 31.80 -25.00
CA GLU A 34 57.15 32.40 -23.66
C GLU A 34 56.20 33.59 -23.54
N LEU A 35 55.37 33.58 -22.50
CA LEU A 35 54.37 34.61 -22.21
C LEU A 35 54.57 35.11 -20.76
N VAL A 36 54.99 36.36 -20.59
CA VAL A 36 55.28 36.93 -19.26
C VAL A 36 54.61 38.29 -19.10
N ASP A 37 53.85 38.46 -18.02
CA ASP A 37 53.17 39.72 -17.65
C ASP A 37 52.28 40.27 -18.77
N LEU A 38 51.32 39.47 -19.23
CA LEU A 38 50.43 39.83 -20.34
C LEU A 38 48.99 40.03 -19.88
N ILE A 39 48.31 41.00 -20.51
CA ILE A 39 46.88 41.23 -20.32
C ILE A 39 46.20 41.21 -21.68
N PHE A 40 45.20 40.35 -21.84
CA PHE A 40 44.35 40.26 -23.01
C PHE A 40 42.92 40.64 -22.61
N ASN A 41 42.49 41.84 -23.01
CA ASN A 41 41.23 42.43 -22.58
C ASN A 41 40.27 42.66 -23.77
N LYS A 42 39.05 42.12 -23.71
CA LYS A 42 37.98 42.42 -24.68
C LYS A 42 38.35 42.15 -26.14
N ASN A 43 39.23 41.18 -26.41
CA ASN A 43 39.55 40.78 -27.78
C ASN A 43 38.46 39.85 -28.32
N ARG A 44 38.27 39.88 -29.64
CA ARG A 44 37.20 39.13 -30.30
C ARG A 44 37.70 38.41 -31.55
N ALA A 45 37.25 37.18 -31.76
CA ALA A 45 37.30 36.52 -33.05
C ALA A 45 35.88 36.32 -33.61
N GLU A 46 35.74 36.24 -34.94
CA GLU A 46 34.47 35.88 -35.58
C GLU A 46 34.16 34.40 -35.35
N TYR A 47 35.12 33.51 -35.61
CA TYR A 47 34.93 32.07 -35.44
C TYR A 47 35.75 31.53 -34.26
N PHE A 48 37.06 31.43 -34.39
CA PHE A 48 37.81 30.58 -33.47
C PHE A 48 38.89 31.35 -32.70
N GLY A 49 38.95 31.16 -31.38
CA GLY A 49 40.04 31.67 -30.55
C GLY A 49 39.98 33.19 -30.36
N GLY A 50 39.27 33.66 -29.33
CA GLY A 50 39.06 35.10 -29.13
C GLY A 50 40.36 35.89 -28.90
N VAL A 51 41.44 35.19 -28.50
CA VAL A 51 42.79 35.72 -28.40
C VAL A 51 43.75 34.94 -29.29
N ILE A 52 43.82 33.61 -29.09
CA ILE A 52 44.77 32.72 -29.75
C ILE A 52 44.01 31.70 -30.57
N PHE A 53 44.35 31.59 -31.84
CA PHE A 53 43.96 30.47 -32.67
C PHE A 53 45.20 29.73 -33.14
N SER A 54 45.12 28.40 -33.23
CA SER A 54 46.22 27.56 -33.69
C SER A 54 45.74 26.45 -34.59
N ASP A 55 46.20 26.46 -35.84
CA ASP A 55 46.14 25.30 -36.76
C ASP A 55 47.17 24.22 -36.40
N TYR A 56 48.00 24.49 -35.38
CA TYR A 56 49.07 23.64 -34.93
C TYR A 56 48.78 23.08 -33.55
N GLU A 57 48.82 21.76 -33.44
CA GLU A 57 48.50 21.06 -32.19
C GLU A 57 49.62 21.15 -31.15
N TYR A 58 50.84 21.47 -31.56
CA TYR A 58 52.04 21.40 -30.72
C TYR A 58 52.54 22.78 -30.30
N LEU A 59 51.69 23.54 -29.61
CA LEU A 59 52.14 24.79 -28.99
C LEU A 59 52.95 24.49 -27.72
N ASN A 60 54.27 24.54 -27.84
CA ASN A 60 55.18 24.35 -26.72
C ASN A 60 55.30 25.63 -25.89
N PHE A 61 54.35 25.87 -24.99
CA PHE A 61 54.44 26.99 -24.06
C PHE A 61 55.42 26.72 -22.93
N GLN A 62 56.49 27.50 -22.86
CA GLN A 62 57.46 27.45 -21.78
C GLN A 62 57.45 28.77 -21.03
N ASN A 63 57.70 28.73 -19.72
CA ASN A 63 57.87 29.92 -18.89
C ASN A 63 56.68 30.92 -18.95
N ILE A 64 55.46 30.41 -18.78
CA ILE A 64 54.25 31.26 -18.64
C ILE A 64 54.25 31.87 -17.23
N ARG A 65 54.13 33.21 -17.12
CA ARG A 65 54.00 33.90 -15.84
C ARG A 65 53.03 35.08 -15.93
N ASN A 66 52.08 35.15 -14.99
CA ASN A 66 51.19 36.29 -14.80
C ASN A 66 50.48 36.74 -16.10
N VAL A 67 49.71 35.83 -16.70
CA VAL A 67 48.96 36.11 -17.93
C VAL A 67 47.47 36.13 -17.61
N THR A 68 46.79 37.23 -17.95
CA THR A 68 45.37 37.44 -17.64
C THR A 68 44.54 37.62 -18.92
N PHE A 69 43.41 36.93 -18.98
CA PHE A 69 42.43 37.00 -20.06
C PHE A 69 41.09 37.49 -19.49
N THR A 70 40.66 38.68 -19.89
CA THR A 70 39.44 39.34 -19.42
C THR A 70 38.46 39.63 -20.57
N GLU A 71 37.22 39.16 -20.43
CA GLU A 71 36.09 39.52 -21.31
C GLU A 71 36.33 39.27 -22.82
N ASN A 72 37.15 38.27 -23.17
CA ASN A 72 37.39 37.90 -24.57
C ASN A 72 36.24 37.04 -25.13
N HIS A 73 36.05 37.07 -26.44
CA HIS A 73 34.90 36.43 -27.10
C HIS A 73 35.23 35.79 -28.46
N ALA A 74 34.62 34.65 -28.76
CA ALA A 74 34.66 34.00 -30.08
C ALA A 74 33.42 33.11 -30.29
N TYR A 75 33.28 32.52 -31.49
CA TYR A 75 32.29 31.46 -31.68
C TYR A 75 32.65 30.23 -30.85
N ALA A 76 33.89 29.73 -30.95
CA ALA A 76 34.39 28.69 -30.05
C ALA A 76 35.77 29.07 -29.50
N GLY A 77 36.02 28.73 -28.23
CA GLY A 77 37.30 29.05 -27.59
C GLY A 77 37.43 30.56 -27.35
N GLY A 78 36.69 31.09 -26.37
CA GLY A 78 36.64 32.54 -26.10
C GLY A 78 38.01 33.18 -25.82
N VAL A 79 39.00 32.37 -25.43
CA VAL A 79 40.42 32.78 -25.39
C VAL A 79 41.24 32.01 -26.41
N VAL A 80 41.23 30.67 -26.35
CA VAL A 80 42.10 29.82 -27.17
C VAL A 80 41.30 28.81 -27.97
N TYR A 81 41.66 28.63 -29.23
CA TYR A 81 41.15 27.54 -30.04
C TYR A 81 42.30 26.79 -30.70
N ILE A 82 42.23 25.46 -30.65
CA ILE A 82 43.22 24.56 -31.25
C ILE A 82 42.50 23.69 -32.28
N ASP A 83 42.90 23.79 -33.54
CA ASP A 83 42.46 22.89 -34.60
C ASP A 83 43.11 21.51 -34.39
N ASN A 84 42.29 20.47 -34.45
CA ASN A 84 42.67 19.08 -34.21
C ASN A 84 42.80 18.24 -35.48
N GLU A 85 42.84 18.87 -36.66
CA GLU A 85 42.85 18.15 -37.92
C GLU A 85 44.06 17.22 -38.10
N ASN A 86 45.21 17.40 -37.43
CA ASN A 86 46.44 16.67 -37.74
C ASN A 86 46.85 15.57 -36.73
N SER A 87 46.10 15.37 -35.64
CA SER A 87 46.51 14.63 -34.42
C SER A 87 46.48 13.11 -34.46
N LYS A 88 45.92 12.49 -35.50
CA LYS A 88 45.46 11.09 -35.40
C LYS A 88 46.52 10.00 -35.24
N ASN A 89 47.81 10.30 -35.39
CA ASN A 89 48.85 9.26 -35.45
C ASN A 89 49.79 9.19 -34.24
N ASP A 90 49.72 10.11 -33.27
CA ASP A 90 50.69 10.18 -32.17
C ASP A 90 50.01 10.30 -30.79
N GLU A 91 49.81 9.16 -30.12
CA GLU A 91 49.23 9.07 -28.76
C GLU A 91 50.02 9.85 -27.70
N ASN A 92 51.32 10.11 -27.91
CA ASN A 92 52.18 10.84 -26.97
C ASN A 92 51.85 12.34 -26.85
N ASN A 93 50.96 12.87 -27.69
CA ASN A 93 50.73 14.33 -27.79
C ASN A 93 49.62 14.88 -26.90
N ILE A 94 48.81 14.01 -26.29
CA ILE A 94 47.69 14.43 -25.45
C ILE A 94 48.19 15.19 -24.22
N GLU A 95 49.35 14.81 -23.65
CA GLU A 95 49.89 15.44 -22.44
C GLU A 95 50.20 16.94 -22.61
N ASN A 96 50.68 17.38 -23.78
CA ASN A 96 51.06 18.79 -23.99
C ASN A 96 49.85 19.73 -24.09
N LYS A 97 48.69 19.25 -24.58
CA LYS A 97 47.46 20.05 -24.65
C LYS A 97 46.91 20.37 -23.26
N PHE A 98 46.91 19.39 -22.35
CA PHE A 98 46.42 19.57 -20.98
C PHE A 98 47.30 20.55 -20.15
N ILE A 99 48.62 20.58 -20.40
CA ILE A 99 49.55 21.50 -19.71
C ILE A 99 49.18 22.97 -19.92
N PHE A 100 48.63 23.32 -21.09
CA PHE A 100 48.19 24.68 -21.36
C PHE A 100 46.98 25.08 -20.49
N MET A 101 46.05 24.16 -20.26
CA MET A 101 44.74 24.45 -19.67
C MET A 101 44.78 24.51 -18.14
N GLU A 102 45.61 23.68 -17.52
CA GLU A 102 45.74 23.61 -16.07
C GLU A 102 46.84 24.56 -15.52
N ASN A 103 47.46 25.37 -16.39
CA ASN A 103 48.52 26.25 -15.95
C ASN A 103 48.00 27.35 -15.02
N LYS A 104 48.35 27.26 -13.73
CA LYS A 104 47.99 28.24 -12.69
C LYS A 104 48.42 29.67 -12.99
N ASN A 105 49.33 29.88 -13.93
CA ASN A 105 49.78 31.21 -14.34
C ASN A 105 48.81 31.91 -15.31
N PHE A 106 47.80 31.20 -15.82
CA PHE A 106 46.69 31.80 -16.56
C PHE A 106 45.55 32.17 -15.62
N LYS A 107 45.08 33.39 -15.75
CA LYS A 107 43.89 33.90 -15.05
C LYS A 107 42.80 34.22 -16.05
N TYR A 108 41.70 33.47 -16.00
CA TYR A 108 40.54 33.66 -16.88
C TYR A 108 39.43 34.41 -16.12
N ILE A 109 38.93 35.50 -16.69
CA ILE A 109 37.92 36.36 -16.08
C ILE A 109 36.85 36.69 -17.12
N HIS A 110 35.64 36.15 -16.94
CA HIS A 110 34.45 36.48 -17.76
C HIS A 110 34.61 36.36 -19.29
N ASN A 111 35.46 35.46 -19.77
CA ASN A 111 35.51 35.15 -21.21
C ASN A 111 34.25 34.36 -21.63
N THR A 112 33.86 34.46 -22.89
CA THR A 112 32.62 33.86 -23.41
C THR A 112 32.84 33.24 -24.79
N ALA A 113 32.12 32.17 -25.10
CA ALA A 113 32.03 31.61 -26.44
C ALA A 113 30.57 31.33 -26.79
N GLU A 114 30.18 31.52 -28.05
CA GLU A 114 28.82 31.22 -28.52
C GLU A 114 28.53 29.71 -28.49
N SER A 115 29.47 28.91 -28.98
CA SER A 115 29.31 27.47 -29.16
C SER A 115 29.74 26.65 -27.96
N HIS A 116 31.02 26.67 -27.64
CA HIS A 116 31.59 25.92 -26.52
C HIS A 116 32.97 26.49 -26.14
N GLY A 117 33.40 26.18 -24.92
CA GLY A 117 34.72 26.59 -24.45
C GLY A 117 34.88 28.08 -24.27
N ASN A 118 34.31 28.63 -23.20
CA ASN A 118 34.48 30.05 -22.84
C ASN A 118 35.95 30.47 -22.75
N ASN A 119 36.83 29.55 -22.34
CA ASN A 119 38.27 29.81 -22.28
C ASN A 119 38.97 29.11 -23.44
N TYR A 120 38.80 27.80 -23.59
CA TYR A 120 39.48 27.01 -24.60
C TYR A 120 38.52 26.02 -25.26
N ALA A 121 38.72 25.74 -26.55
CA ALA A 121 37.93 24.78 -27.32
C ALA A 121 38.79 24.13 -28.42
N THR A 122 38.28 23.05 -29.00
CA THR A 122 38.84 22.37 -30.18
C THR A 122 37.73 22.06 -31.19
N ASP A 123 38.10 21.49 -32.33
CA ASP A 123 37.13 20.92 -33.27
C ASP A 123 36.31 19.76 -32.66
N PRO A 124 35.14 19.45 -33.23
CA PRO A 124 34.39 18.24 -32.94
C PRO A 124 35.31 17.01 -32.95
N TYR A 125 35.47 16.39 -31.79
CA TYR A 125 36.45 15.34 -31.60
C TYR A 125 35.78 13.99 -31.37
N MET A 126 34.69 13.95 -30.61
CA MET A 126 34.08 12.71 -30.18
C MET A 126 32.57 12.79 -30.22
N THR A 127 31.94 11.65 -30.49
CA THR A 127 30.50 11.50 -30.27
C THR A 127 30.17 10.27 -29.46
N ASP A 128 29.37 10.52 -28.42
CA ASP A 128 29.01 9.55 -27.40
C ASP A 128 27.50 9.35 -27.34
N LEU A 129 27.09 8.09 -27.14
CA LEU A 129 25.70 7.75 -26.86
C LEU A 129 25.38 8.13 -25.41
N LEU A 130 24.33 8.94 -25.19
CA LEU A 130 23.96 9.43 -23.85
C LEU A 130 23.35 8.37 -22.90
N LYS A 131 23.05 7.15 -23.36
CA LYS A 131 22.41 6.10 -22.54
C LYS A 131 23.44 5.24 -21.81
N LEU A 132 23.24 5.09 -20.50
CA LEU A 132 24.20 4.51 -19.53
C LEU A 132 24.42 2.99 -19.63
N ASP A 133 23.52 2.21 -20.23
CA ASP A 133 23.63 0.75 -20.32
C ASP A 133 23.65 0.27 -21.77
N ILE A 134 24.85 0.22 -22.36
CA ILE A 134 25.07 -0.10 -23.79
C ILE A 134 24.91 -1.61 -24.08
N ASN A 135 24.97 -2.46 -23.05
CA ASN A 135 25.37 -3.84 -23.30
C ASN A 135 24.29 -4.76 -23.87
N ASN A 136 22.98 -4.46 -23.76
CA ASN A 136 21.92 -5.23 -24.42
C ASN A 136 20.60 -4.45 -24.50
N PHE A 137 20.31 -3.82 -25.64
CA PHE A 137 18.98 -3.25 -25.85
C PHE A 137 18.00 -4.34 -26.27
N VAL A 138 16.87 -4.44 -25.59
CA VAL A 138 15.77 -5.34 -25.95
C VAL A 138 14.62 -4.46 -26.44
N ILE A 139 14.24 -4.63 -27.70
CA ILE A 139 13.12 -3.91 -28.30
C ILE A 139 12.27 -4.89 -29.11
N LYS A 140 11.07 -4.48 -29.52
CA LYS A 140 10.27 -5.24 -30.47
C LYS A 140 10.28 -4.59 -31.84
N SER A 141 9.92 -5.37 -32.84
CA SER A 141 9.88 -4.90 -34.22
C SER A 141 8.88 -3.74 -34.36
N GLY A 142 9.30 -2.61 -34.94
CA GLY A 142 8.48 -1.41 -35.16
C GLY A 142 8.31 -0.47 -33.96
N ASP A 143 8.78 -0.86 -32.76
CA ASP A 143 8.81 0.03 -31.60
C ASP A 143 9.78 1.19 -31.83
N SER A 144 9.47 2.35 -31.23
CA SER A 144 10.41 3.48 -31.22
C SER A 144 11.61 3.15 -30.32
N PHE A 145 12.80 3.30 -30.87
CA PHE A 145 14.07 3.08 -30.19
C PHE A 145 14.88 4.38 -30.17
N PRO A 146 14.51 5.35 -29.30
CA PRO A 146 15.14 6.65 -29.30
C PRO A 146 16.60 6.54 -28.86
N LEU A 147 17.50 7.05 -29.71
CA LEU A 147 18.93 7.15 -29.47
C LEU A 147 19.33 8.62 -29.51
N LYS A 148 20.21 9.02 -28.60
CA LYS A 148 20.66 10.40 -28.49
C LYS A 148 22.17 10.43 -28.36
N PHE A 149 22.80 11.18 -29.24
CA PHE A 149 24.26 11.32 -29.28
C PHE A 149 24.64 12.75 -28.94
N ASN A 150 25.69 12.89 -28.15
CA ASN A 150 26.35 14.18 -27.96
C ASN A 150 27.53 14.29 -28.90
N LEU A 151 27.78 15.49 -29.41
CA LEU A 151 29.01 15.87 -30.07
C LEU A 151 29.82 16.74 -29.11
N THR A 152 31.03 16.28 -28.82
CA THR A 152 31.94 16.97 -27.92
C THR A 152 33.27 17.26 -28.59
N ASP A 153 33.95 18.28 -28.10
CA ASP A 153 35.34 18.55 -28.43
C ASP A 153 36.29 17.61 -27.65
N GLU A 154 37.60 17.78 -27.81
CA GLU A 154 38.62 16.95 -27.15
C GLU A 154 38.66 17.15 -25.63
N PHE A 155 38.08 18.23 -25.13
CA PHE A 155 37.97 18.56 -23.71
C PHE A 155 36.62 18.14 -23.12
N ASN A 156 35.86 17.30 -23.82
CA ASN A 156 34.53 16.83 -23.44
C ASN A 156 33.49 17.95 -23.27
N GLN A 157 33.67 19.07 -23.95
CA GLN A 157 32.71 20.18 -23.96
C GLN A 157 31.67 19.94 -25.04
N ILE A 158 30.38 20.06 -24.69
CA ILE A 158 29.28 19.88 -25.65
C ILE A 158 29.22 21.09 -26.59
N ILE A 159 29.27 20.82 -27.89
CA ILE A 159 29.32 21.83 -28.95
C ILE A 159 27.93 22.41 -29.21
N LYS A 160 27.64 23.66 -28.83
CA LYS A 160 26.34 24.28 -29.16
C LYS A 160 26.42 25.02 -30.48
N ASP A 161 26.02 24.37 -31.56
CA ASP A 161 26.18 24.93 -32.90
C ASP A 161 25.04 25.88 -33.32
N GLU A 162 24.84 27.00 -32.62
CA GLU A 162 23.74 27.96 -32.89
C GLU A 162 23.85 28.59 -34.29
N SER A 163 25.08 28.89 -34.73
CA SER A 163 25.37 29.46 -36.05
C SER A 163 25.46 28.43 -37.18
N LYS A 164 25.21 27.15 -36.88
CA LYS A 164 25.17 26.03 -37.85
C LYS A 164 26.49 25.73 -38.59
N LEU A 165 27.64 26.06 -37.99
CA LEU A 165 28.96 25.77 -38.58
C LEU A 165 29.24 24.26 -38.68
N TYR A 166 28.72 23.46 -37.76
CA TYR A 166 28.86 22.00 -37.69
C TYR A 166 27.60 21.23 -38.10
N SER A 167 26.56 21.91 -38.59
CA SER A 167 25.24 21.30 -38.86
C SER A 167 25.21 20.27 -39.98
N ASN A 168 26.25 20.21 -40.82
CA ASN A 168 26.41 19.17 -41.84
C ASN A 168 26.91 17.84 -41.26
N MET A 169 27.23 17.78 -39.97
CA MET A 169 27.61 16.54 -39.31
C MET A 169 26.36 15.70 -39.03
N GLY A 170 26.20 14.62 -39.78
CA GLY A 170 25.14 13.63 -39.63
C GLY A 170 25.66 12.29 -39.12
N LEU A 171 24.87 11.62 -38.30
CA LEU A 171 25.04 10.20 -37.98
C LEU A 171 24.05 9.36 -38.79
N LYS A 172 24.53 8.26 -39.32
CA LYS A 172 23.74 7.24 -40.02
C LYS A 172 23.97 5.88 -39.38
N ILE A 173 22.87 5.24 -39.01
CA ILE A 173 22.86 3.88 -38.48
C ILE A 173 22.54 2.91 -39.62
N SER A 174 23.36 1.87 -39.78
CA SER A 174 23.15 0.78 -40.73
C SER A 174 23.15 -0.59 -40.01
N ILE A 175 22.65 -1.62 -40.67
CA ILE A 175 22.79 -3.01 -40.17
C ILE A 175 24.19 -3.51 -40.54
N ALA A 176 24.87 -4.17 -39.62
CA ALA A 176 26.22 -4.71 -39.83
C ALA A 176 26.22 -6.17 -40.35
N ASN A 177 25.11 -6.91 -40.17
CA ASN A 177 25.00 -8.32 -40.56
C ASN A 177 24.84 -8.48 -42.08
N GLU A 178 25.34 -9.59 -42.64
CA GLU A 178 25.23 -9.90 -44.08
C GLU A 178 23.78 -10.08 -44.57
N ASP A 179 22.85 -10.42 -43.67
CA ASP A 179 21.42 -10.62 -43.95
C ASP A 179 20.63 -9.30 -44.02
N ASN A 180 21.07 -8.34 -44.83
CA ASN A 180 20.42 -7.03 -44.95
C ASN A 180 18.93 -7.09 -45.34
N ASN A 181 18.48 -8.17 -45.99
CA ASN A 181 17.09 -8.31 -46.43
C ASN A 181 16.10 -8.64 -45.30
N LYS A 182 16.58 -9.03 -44.11
CA LYS A 182 15.70 -9.41 -42.98
C LYS A 182 15.24 -8.22 -42.15
N TYR A 183 15.91 -7.07 -42.27
CA TYR A 183 15.67 -5.91 -41.43
C TYR A 183 15.46 -4.65 -42.26
N LYS A 184 14.58 -3.77 -41.80
CA LYS A 184 14.31 -2.46 -42.39
C LYS A 184 14.42 -1.41 -41.31
N LEU A 185 15.27 -0.41 -41.53
CA LEU A 185 15.44 0.72 -40.62
C LEU A 185 14.57 1.89 -41.07
N ASN A 186 13.98 2.61 -40.13
CA ASN A 186 13.31 3.89 -40.38
C ASN A 186 13.82 4.93 -39.38
N GLY A 187 13.97 6.18 -39.80
CA GLY A 187 14.49 7.25 -38.95
C GLY A 187 15.92 6.98 -38.44
N ASN A 188 16.77 6.35 -39.26
CA ASN A 188 18.12 5.89 -38.90
C ASN A 188 19.22 6.93 -39.19
N MET A 189 18.84 8.19 -39.35
CA MET A 189 19.74 9.30 -39.65
C MET A 189 19.32 10.53 -38.84
N CYS A 190 20.29 11.23 -38.27
CA CYS A 190 20.10 12.51 -37.60
C CYS A 190 21.27 13.43 -37.92
N PHE A 191 21.06 14.72 -37.76
CA PHE A 191 22.10 15.75 -37.83
C PHE A 191 22.26 16.37 -36.45
N PHE A 192 23.49 16.76 -36.12
CA PHE A 192 23.74 17.45 -34.85
C PHE A 192 23.13 18.86 -34.91
N SER A 193 22.25 19.14 -33.95
CA SER A 193 21.72 20.48 -33.69
C SER A 193 22.03 20.80 -32.23
N ASN A 194 22.75 21.90 -31.99
CA ASN A 194 23.26 22.25 -30.65
C ASN A 194 24.03 21.09 -29.98
N GLY A 195 24.83 20.37 -30.78
CA GLY A 195 25.68 19.28 -30.30
C GLY A 195 24.94 18.00 -29.99
N ILE A 196 23.66 17.91 -30.37
CA ILE A 196 22.80 16.77 -30.08
C ILE A 196 22.26 16.20 -31.39
N CYS A 197 22.46 14.90 -31.60
CA CYS A 197 21.84 14.13 -32.68
C CYS A 197 20.76 13.25 -32.05
N ASP A 198 19.50 13.58 -32.32
CA ASP A 198 18.35 12.94 -31.68
C ASP A 198 17.53 12.11 -32.66
N LEU A 199 17.51 10.79 -32.45
CA LEU A 199 16.82 9.80 -33.25
C LEU A 199 15.50 9.36 -32.61
N ASN A 200 14.63 10.31 -32.26
CA ASN A 200 13.35 10.06 -31.58
C ASN A 200 12.40 9.11 -32.33
N ASN A 201 12.56 9.00 -33.64
CA ASN A 201 11.72 8.19 -34.53
C ASN A 201 12.44 6.96 -35.09
N PHE A 202 13.61 6.59 -34.54
CA PHE A 202 14.33 5.42 -35.01
C PHE A 202 13.56 4.13 -34.71
N LYS A 203 13.28 3.35 -35.75
CA LYS A 203 12.52 2.10 -35.67
C LYS A 203 13.23 1.01 -36.45
N ILE A 204 13.20 -0.20 -35.92
CA ILE A 204 13.75 -1.39 -36.57
C ILE A 204 12.60 -2.34 -36.85
N PHE A 205 12.37 -2.65 -38.11
CA PHE A 205 11.40 -3.66 -38.53
C PHE A 205 12.15 -4.93 -38.95
N SER A 206 11.54 -6.08 -38.70
CA SER A 206 12.11 -7.39 -39.02
C SER A 206 11.08 -8.34 -39.61
N THR A 207 11.53 -9.32 -40.38
CA THR A 207 10.73 -10.49 -40.75
C THR A 207 10.64 -11.50 -39.61
N ASP A 208 11.71 -11.63 -38.83
CA ASP A 208 11.84 -12.59 -37.72
C ASP A 208 12.56 -12.00 -36.49
N PRO A 209 12.18 -12.40 -35.26
CA PRO A 209 12.88 -11.97 -34.04
C PRO A 209 14.32 -12.51 -34.02
N GLY A 210 15.26 -11.74 -33.47
CA GLY A 210 16.67 -12.12 -33.45
C GLY A 210 17.59 -10.98 -32.99
N ASN A 211 18.89 -11.25 -32.98
CA ASN A 211 19.89 -10.25 -32.61
C ASN A 211 20.35 -9.48 -33.84
N VAL A 212 20.27 -8.15 -33.77
CA VAL A 212 20.71 -7.21 -34.81
C VAL A 212 21.90 -6.44 -34.29
N LYS A 213 22.97 -6.43 -35.08
CA LYS A 213 24.13 -5.58 -34.84
C LYS A 213 23.99 -4.33 -35.71
N LEU A 214 23.87 -3.18 -35.05
CA LEU A 214 23.80 -1.88 -35.71
C LEU A 214 25.20 -1.28 -35.77
N LYS A 215 25.57 -0.75 -36.92
CA LYS A 215 26.81 0.00 -37.14
C LYS A 215 26.46 1.48 -37.23
N ILE A 216 27.15 2.30 -36.45
CA ILE A 216 27.03 3.76 -36.50
C ILE A 216 28.16 4.30 -37.37
N SER A 217 27.82 5.20 -38.26
CA SER A 217 28.74 5.87 -39.17
C SER A 217 28.42 7.35 -39.25
N LEU A 218 29.44 8.16 -39.51
CA LEU A 218 29.25 9.55 -39.91
C LEU A 218 28.85 9.57 -41.39
N GLU A 219 27.92 10.44 -41.76
CA GLU A 219 27.47 10.55 -43.16
C GLU A 219 28.57 11.05 -44.11
N HIS A 220 29.48 11.88 -43.59
CA HIS A 220 30.64 12.38 -44.32
C HIS A 220 31.94 11.82 -43.71
N GLU A 221 32.64 10.98 -44.47
CA GLU A 221 33.88 10.30 -44.04
C GLU A 221 35.06 11.25 -43.78
N ASN A 222 34.98 12.50 -44.26
CA ASN A 222 36.02 13.50 -44.07
C ASN A 222 36.12 13.99 -42.61
N ASN A 223 35.07 13.76 -41.81
CA ASN A 223 35.02 14.27 -40.45
C ASN A 223 35.78 13.33 -39.50
N LYS A 224 36.73 13.91 -38.78
CA LYS A 224 37.68 13.19 -37.93
C LYS A 224 37.11 12.74 -36.58
N VAL A 225 35.81 12.93 -36.34
CA VAL A 225 35.12 12.62 -35.08
C VAL A 225 35.20 11.12 -34.71
N ILE A 226 35.63 10.83 -33.49
CA ILE A 226 35.72 9.49 -32.92
C ILE A 226 34.32 9.05 -32.46
N LEU A 227 33.88 7.91 -32.97
CA LEU A 227 32.70 7.19 -32.50
C LEU A 227 33.13 6.22 -31.40
N THR A 228 32.77 6.49 -30.14
CA THR A 228 33.07 5.58 -29.03
C THR A 228 32.28 4.28 -29.14
N ASN A 229 31.01 4.38 -29.57
CA ASN A 229 30.09 3.26 -29.72
C ASN A 229 29.82 2.95 -31.21
N LYS A 230 30.83 2.45 -31.92
CA LYS A 230 30.71 2.12 -33.35
C LYS A 230 29.64 1.07 -33.65
N GLU A 231 29.34 0.21 -32.68
CA GLU A 231 28.40 -0.89 -32.84
C GLU A 231 27.46 -0.99 -31.63
N ILE A 232 26.18 -1.24 -31.90
CA ILE A 232 25.15 -1.48 -30.87
C ILE A 232 24.51 -2.84 -31.14
N ASN A 233 24.47 -3.69 -30.11
CA ASN A 233 23.75 -4.96 -30.17
C ASN A 233 22.31 -4.76 -29.68
N VAL A 234 21.34 -5.10 -30.53
CA VAL A 234 19.91 -4.99 -30.23
C VAL A 234 19.26 -6.36 -30.39
N LYS A 235 18.58 -6.84 -29.35
CA LYS A 235 17.77 -8.06 -29.39
C LYS A 235 16.33 -7.70 -29.72
N LEU A 236 15.85 -8.16 -30.88
CA LEU A 236 14.46 -8.03 -31.30
C LEU A 236 13.61 -9.18 -30.76
N GLU A 237 12.64 -8.86 -29.91
CA GLU A 237 11.70 -9.83 -29.36
C GLU A 237 10.43 -9.97 -30.21
N LYS A 238 9.69 -11.06 -29.94
CA LYS A 238 8.37 -11.28 -30.52
C LYS A 238 7.38 -10.26 -29.93
N CYS A 239 6.30 -9.98 -30.66
CA CYS A 239 5.19 -9.20 -30.10
C CYS A 239 4.59 -9.93 -28.90
N ASP A 240 4.16 -9.19 -27.89
CA ASP A 240 3.45 -9.80 -26.76
C ASP A 240 2.10 -10.35 -27.21
N LYS A 241 1.53 -11.21 -26.37
CA LYS A 241 0.19 -11.76 -26.61
C LYS A 241 -0.87 -10.66 -26.65
N GLU A 242 -0.68 -9.53 -25.96
CA GLU A 242 -1.61 -8.40 -25.97
C GLU A 242 -1.43 -7.46 -27.18
N GLN A 243 -0.30 -7.55 -27.88
CA GLN A 243 0.01 -6.68 -29.02
C GLN A 243 -0.50 -7.25 -30.35
N ILE A 244 -0.69 -6.36 -31.33
CA ILE A 244 -1.09 -6.69 -32.70
C ILE A 244 0.16 -6.72 -33.57
N LYS A 245 0.40 -7.85 -34.22
CA LYS A 245 1.43 -7.99 -35.25
C LYS A 245 0.84 -7.45 -36.55
N ILE A 246 1.47 -6.43 -37.15
CA ILE A 246 1.08 -5.85 -38.44
C ILE A 246 2.19 -6.09 -39.44
N THR A 247 1.93 -6.84 -40.51
CA THR A 247 2.90 -7.09 -41.58
C THR A 247 2.68 -6.16 -42.77
N ASP A 248 3.75 -5.55 -43.27
CA ASP A 248 3.72 -4.78 -44.51
C ASP A 248 3.74 -5.70 -45.77
N LYS A 249 3.67 -5.09 -46.95
CA LYS A 249 3.70 -5.81 -48.24
C LYS A 249 5.00 -6.59 -48.49
N HIS A 250 6.05 -6.34 -47.71
CA HIS A 250 7.37 -6.97 -47.85
C HIS A 250 7.64 -7.94 -46.69
N ASN A 251 6.59 -8.32 -45.93
CA ASN A 251 6.63 -9.22 -44.78
C ASN A 251 7.40 -8.69 -43.55
N PHE A 252 7.76 -7.41 -43.51
CA PHE A 252 8.29 -6.82 -42.28
C PHE A 252 7.12 -6.59 -41.33
N TYR A 253 7.26 -7.01 -40.07
CA TYR A 253 6.19 -6.79 -39.09
C TYR A 253 6.53 -5.66 -38.10
N SER A 254 5.49 -5.00 -37.58
CA SER A 254 5.55 -4.18 -36.37
C SER A 254 4.68 -4.79 -35.27
N CYS A 255 5.06 -4.55 -34.02
CA CYS A 255 4.26 -4.82 -32.85
C CYS A 255 3.60 -3.51 -32.44
N GLU A 256 2.28 -3.44 -32.53
CA GLU A 256 1.53 -2.26 -32.14
C GLU A 256 0.62 -2.58 -30.95
N ASN A 257 0.53 -1.62 -30.02
CA ASN A 257 -0.48 -1.68 -28.98
C ASN A 257 -1.86 -1.45 -29.62
N PRO A 258 -2.91 -2.16 -29.15
CA PRO A 258 -4.25 -1.97 -29.69
C PRO A 258 -4.72 -0.53 -29.49
N ILE A 259 -5.28 0.05 -30.55
CA ILE A 259 -5.89 1.39 -30.53
C ILE A 259 -7.35 1.24 -30.13
N CYS A 260 -7.77 1.88 -29.04
CA CYS A 260 -9.16 1.97 -28.59
C CYS A 260 -9.72 3.39 -28.83
N GLU A 261 -11.04 3.56 -28.69
CA GLU A 261 -11.68 4.88 -28.70
C GLU A 261 -11.09 5.80 -27.62
N GLU A 262 -11.09 7.12 -27.87
CA GLU A 262 -10.66 8.13 -26.89
C GLU A 262 -11.50 8.11 -25.60
N SER A 263 -12.71 7.55 -25.65
CA SER A 263 -13.58 7.29 -24.50
C SER A 263 -13.00 6.26 -23.52
N CYS A 264 -12.03 5.43 -23.95
CA CYS A 264 -11.38 4.44 -23.12
C CYS A 264 -10.26 5.08 -22.25
N PRO A 265 -10.42 5.15 -20.92
CA PRO A 265 -9.52 5.91 -20.04
C PRO A 265 -8.22 5.17 -19.69
N ILE A 266 -7.46 4.76 -20.70
CA ILE A 266 -6.18 4.03 -20.54
C ILE A 266 -5.15 4.89 -19.79
N LEU A 267 -5.08 6.19 -20.10
CA LEU A 267 -4.17 7.13 -19.45
C LEU A 267 -4.47 7.34 -17.96
N ASN A 268 -5.74 7.20 -17.56
CA ASN A 268 -6.14 7.31 -16.15
C ASN A 268 -5.84 6.01 -15.37
N GLY A 269 -5.41 4.95 -16.05
CA GLY A 269 -5.15 3.65 -15.43
C GLY A 269 -6.41 2.97 -14.89
N THR A 270 -7.58 3.24 -15.48
CA THR A 270 -8.86 2.61 -15.10
C THR A 270 -9.35 1.57 -16.11
N ALA A 271 -8.76 1.54 -17.31
CA ALA A 271 -9.06 0.58 -18.36
C ALA A 271 -7.80 0.06 -19.05
N GLU A 272 -7.91 -1.13 -19.65
CA GLU A 272 -6.94 -1.71 -20.57
C GLU A 272 -7.57 -1.86 -21.96
N CYS A 273 -6.80 -1.60 -23.02
CA CYS A 273 -7.24 -1.86 -24.39
C CYS A 273 -6.80 -3.27 -24.81
N ILE A 274 -7.76 -4.09 -25.22
CA ILE A 274 -7.53 -5.48 -25.61
C ILE A 274 -7.62 -5.59 -27.13
N LYS A 275 -6.67 -6.31 -27.72
CA LYS A 275 -6.64 -6.54 -29.16
C LYS A 275 -7.82 -7.38 -29.66
N GLY A 276 -8.31 -7.03 -30.85
CA GLY A 276 -9.34 -7.79 -31.55
C GLY A 276 -8.88 -9.17 -32.07
N TYR A 277 -9.82 -9.91 -32.66
CA TYR A 277 -9.59 -11.26 -33.18
C TYR A 277 -8.89 -11.30 -34.55
N LYS A 278 -8.89 -10.20 -35.31
CA LYS A 278 -8.25 -10.15 -36.63
C LYS A 278 -6.77 -9.79 -36.47
N GLU A 279 -5.89 -10.65 -36.99
CA GLU A 279 -4.47 -10.35 -37.12
C GLU A 279 -4.24 -9.28 -38.21
N ASN A 280 -3.11 -8.55 -38.13
CA ASN A 280 -2.71 -7.52 -39.10
C ASN A 280 -3.61 -6.28 -39.25
N ILE A 281 -4.63 -6.08 -38.40
CA ILE A 281 -5.48 -4.87 -38.44
C ILE A 281 -5.57 -4.29 -37.03
N ASN A 282 -5.04 -3.08 -36.84
CA ASN A 282 -5.14 -2.32 -35.59
C ASN A 282 -6.15 -1.19 -35.77
N SER A 283 -7.43 -1.48 -35.53
CA SER A 283 -8.52 -0.51 -35.70
C SER A 283 -9.38 -0.42 -34.45
N ILE A 284 -9.84 0.81 -34.15
CA ILE A 284 -10.72 1.13 -33.04
C ILE A 284 -11.93 0.19 -32.97
N GLU A 285 -12.56 -0.12 -34.11
CA GLU A 285 -13.76 -0.97 -34.20
C GLU A 285 -13.54 -2.45 -33.82
N LEU A 286 -12.29 -2.93 -33.89
CA LEU A 286 -11.97 -4.34 -33.63
C LEU A 286 -11.42 -4.57 -32.22
N ASN A 287 -10.84 -3.53 -31.62
CA ASN A 287 -10.27 -3.60 -30.28
C ASN A 287 -11.33 -3.30 -29.22
N GLN A 288 -11.15 -3.83 -28.02
CA GLN A 288 -12.11 -3.70 -26.93
C GLN A 288 -11.50 -2.96 -25.74
N CYS A 289 -12.19 -1.92 -25.27
CA CYS A 289 -11.87 -1.31 -23.99
C CYS A 289 -12.43 -2.20 -22.87
N LYS A 290 -11.58 -2.62 -21.94
CA LYS A 290 -11.99 -3.41 -20.78
C LYS A 290 -11.58 -2.69 -19.51
N CYS A 291 -12.54 -2.48 -18.61
CA CYS A 291 -12.28 -1.87 -17.32
C CYS A 291 -11.39 -2.76 -16.45
N LEU A 292 -10.45 -2.15 -15.76
CA LEU A 292 -9.65 -2.83 -14.74
C LEU A 292 -10.53 -3.17 -13.52
N PRO A 293 -10.17 -4.21 -12.74
CA PRO A 293 -10.94 -4.61 -11.56
C PRO A 293 -11.20 -3.43 -10.60
N GLY A 294 -12.48 -3.20 -10.27
CA GLY A 294 -12.90 -2.08 -9.41
C GLY A 294 -13.49 -0.88 -10.15
N TRP A 295 -13.59 -0.94 -11.48
CA TRP A 295 -14.26 0.06 -12.31
C TRP A 295 -15.40 -0.58 -13.10
N GLU A 296 -16.52 0.14 -13.24
CA GLU A 296 -17.70 -0.27 -14.01
C GLU A 296 -18.10 0.82 -15.01
N GLU A 297 -19.11 0.50 -15.84
CA GLU A 297 -19.64 1.29 -16.95
C GLU A 297 -18.77 1.30 -18.22
N ILE A 298 -19.36 1.74 -19.34
CA ILE A 298 -18.75 1.70 -20.69
C ILE A 298 -17.42 2.45 -20.73
N ASN A 299 -17.34 3.56 -19.98
CA ASN A 299 -16.15 4.41 -19.93
C ASN A 299 -15.25 4.10 -18.72
N CYS A 300 -15.55 3.11 -17.89
CA CYS A 300 -14.76 2.80 -16.70
C CYS A 300 -14.56 3.98 -15.73
N ASP A 301 -15.48 4.96 -15.72
CA ASP A 301 -15.39 6.19 -14.92
C ASP A 301 -15.94 6.01 -13.52
N LYS A 302 -16.82 5.02 -13.34
CA LYS A 302 -17.45 4.75 -12.05
C LYS A 302 -16.65 3.71 -11.31
N ARG A 303 -15.99 4.17 -10.25
CA ARG A 303 -15.35 3.27 -9.30
C ARG A 303 -16.44 2.43 -8.64
N VAL A 304 -16.39 1.11 -8.86
CA VAL A 304 -17.08 0.16 -8.01
C VAL A 304 -16.40 0.25 -6.66
N PHE A 305 -16.91 1.11 -5.79
CA PHE A 305 -16.65 0.96 -4.37
C PHE A 305 -17.18 -0.42 -4.04
N VAL A 306 -16.25 -1.38 -3.89
CA VAL A 306 -16.54 -2.66 -3.25
C VAL A 306 -17.23 -2.25 -1.96
N LYS A 307 -18.56 -2.37 -1.94
CA LYS A 307 -19.40 -2.15 -0.77
C LYS A 307 -18.68 -2.94 0.31
N TYR A 308 -18.02 -2.26 1.27
CA TYR A 308 -17.02 -2.88 2.16
C TYR A 308 -17.68 -4.04 2.91
N ASN A 309 -17.67 -5.22 2.28
CA ASN A 309 -18.51 -6.34 2.66
C ASN A 309 -17.89 -7.07 3.85
N TYR A 310 -16.71 -6.64 4.31
CA TYR A 310 -16.09 -7.08 5.55
C TYR A 310 -16.97 -6.75 6.78
N LEU A 311 -17.78 -5.69 6.74
CA LEU A 311 -18.76 -5.41 7.81
C LEU A 311 -19.97 -6.36 7.79
N ASN A 312 -20.22 -7.03 6.67
CA ASN A 312 -21.29 -8.02 6.52
C ASN A 312 -20.76 -9.46 6.58
N LYS A 313 -19.62 -9.70 7.24
CA LYS A 313 -19.20 -11.09 7.50
C LYS A 313 -20.15 -11.71 8.53
N LYS A 314 -20.75 -12.85 8.16
CA LYS A 314 -21.81 -13.51 8.92
C LYS A 314 -21.39 -13.79 10.37
N ILE A 315 -20.15 -14.23 10.60
CA ILE A 315 -19.59 -14.45 11.94
C ILE A 315 -19.63 -13.20 12.86
N ILE A 316 -19.34 -12.01 12.33
CA ILE A 316 -19.36 -10.75 13.10
C ILE A 316 -20.81 -10.33 13.35
N GLU A 317 -21.66 -10.43 12.33
CA GLU A 317 -23.07 -10.11 12.43
C GLU A 317 -23.78 -10.99 13.47
N ASP A 318 -23.56 -12.30 13.42
CA ASP A 318 -24.17 -13.29 14.30
C ASP A 318 -23.71 -13.14 15.75
N THR A 319 -22.40 -12.94 15.99
CA THR A 319 -21.86 -12.76 17.34
C THR A 319 -22.24 -11.40 17.95
N GLY A 320 -22.60 -10.43 17.11
CA GLY A 320 -23.04 -9.09 17.47
C GLY A 320 -21.89 -8.09 17.39
N PHE A 321 -21.88 -7.31 16.31
CA PHE A 321 -20.88 -6.27 16.04
C PHE A 321 -20.64 -5.32 17.22
N SER A 322 -21.71 -4.71 17.75
CA SER A 322 -21.61 -3.75 18.86
C SER A 322 -21.02 -4.37 20.14
N LYS A 323 -21.27 -5.66 20.40
CA LYS A 323 -20.69 -6.33 21.56
C LYS A 323 -19.18 -6.54 21.39
N CYS A 324 -18.76 -6.89 20.17
CA CYS A 324 -17.34 -7.03 19.84
C CYS A 324 -16.61 -5.70 19.99
N GLU A 325 -17.18 -4.61 19.45
CA GLU A 325 -16.63 -3.26 19.60
C GLU A 325 -16.53 -2.84 21.07
N LEU A 326 -17.57 -3.05 21.88
CA LEU A 326 -17.54 -2.66 23.30
C LEU A 326 -16.47 -3.41 24.10
N VAL A 327 -16.20 -4.69 23.80
CA VAL A 327 -15.06 -5.41 24.41
C VAL A 327 -13.74 -4.81 23.96
N LEU A 328 -13.60 -4.50 22.67
CA LEU A 328 -12.38 -3.87 22.13
C LEU A 328 -12.14 -2.47 22.73
N PHE A 329 -13.18 -1.66 22.89
CA PHE A 329 -13.12 -0.37 23.58
C PHE A 329 -12.73 -0.52 25.06
N GLY A 330 -13.29 -1.51 25.75
CA GLY A 330 -12.90 -1.82 27.13
C GLY A 330 -11.43 -2.21 27.24
N LEU A 331 -10.94 -3.06 26.34
CA LEU A 331 -9.52 -3.44 26.25
C LEU A 331 -8.63 -2.23 25.94
N LEU A 332 -9.05 -1.38 25.00
CA LEU A 332 -8.34 -0.15 24.66
C LEU A 332 -8.22 0.79 25.86
N PHE A 333 -9.28 0.99 26.63
CA PHE A 333 -9.23 1.81 27.85
C PHE A 333 -8.23 1.27 28.87
N VAL A 334 -8.21 -0.04 29.10
CA VAL A 334 -7.22 -0.63 30.01
C VAL A 334 -5.79 -0.45 29.46
N LEU A 335 -5.55 -0.66 28.17
CA LEU A 335 -4.22 -0.47 27.58
C LEU A 335 -3.78 1.00 27.62
N ILE A 336 -4.70 1.95 27.40
CA ILE A 336 -4.43 3.38 27.56
C ILE A 336 -4.05 3.71 29.00
N SER A 337 -4.72 3.12 30.00
CA SER A 337 -4.43 3.37 31.41
C SER A 337 -3.00 2.99 31.79
N LEU A 338 -2.43 1.95 31.16
CA LEU A 338 -1.05 1.50 31.42
C LEU A 338 0.03 2.52 31.00
N ASN A 339 -0.31 3.50 30.15
CA ASN A 339 0.63 4.56 29.74
C ASN A 339 0.76 5.68 30.77
N PHE A 340 -0.11 5.72 31.79
CA PHE A 340 -0.11 6.77 32.80
C PHE A 340 0.57 6.29 34.09
N ASN A 341 1.58 7.03 34.54
CA ASN A 341 2.25 6.76 35.81
C ASN A 341 1.50 7.47 36.96
N PRO A 342 0.85 6.74 37.90
CA PRO A 342 0.07 7.34 38.98
C PRO A 342 0.93 8.10 40.01
N PHE A 343 2.25 7.92 40.00
CA PHE A 343 3.19 8.57 40.91
C PHE A 343 3.82 9.85 40.33
N LYS A 344 3.47 10.25 39.10
CA LYS A 344 4.03 11.44 38.43
C LYS A 344 3.32 12.73 38.87
N ASN A 345 2.01 12.79 38.72
CA ASN A 345 1.17 13.92 39.10
C ASN A 345 -0.30 13.49 39.22
N TYR A 346 -1.15 14.39 39.74
CA TYR A 346 -2.57 14.13 39.97
C TYR A 346 -3.31 13.73 38.67
N ASN A 347 -3.11 14.48 37.58
CA ASN A 347 -3.80 14.21 36.30
C ASN A 347 -3.48 12.81 35.76
N SER A 348 -2.20 12.42 35.80
CA SER A 348 -1.76 11.10 35.39
C SER A 348 -2.41 10.01 36.26
N CYS A 349 -2.51 10.22 37.57
CA CYS A 349 -3.23 9.29 38.44
C CYS A 349 -4.75 9.22 38.15
N VAL A 350 -5.40 10.36 37.88
CA VAL A 350 -6.82 10.42 37.53
C VAL A 350 -7.09 9.66 36.23
N LEU A 351 -6.26 9.88 35.20
CA LEU A 351 -6.41 9.22 33.91
C LEU A 351 -6.18 7.71 34.02
N GLU A 352 -5.13 7.28 34.73
CA GLU A 352 -4.91 5.86 35.03
C GLU A 352 -6.14 5.24 35.72
N PHE A 353 -6.62 5.86 36.80
CA PHE A 353 -7.76 5.38 37.58
C PHE A 353 -9.05 5.28 36.75
N ILE A 354 -9.42 6.34 36.03
CA ILE A 354 -10.65 6.38 35.24
C ILE A 354 -10.60 5.35 34.12
N PHE A 355 -9.54 5.33 33.31
CA PHE A 355 -9.46 4.44 32.16
C PHE A 355 -9.36 2.97 32.58
N LYS A 356 -8.58 2.66 33.63
CA LYS A 356 -8.43 1.28 34.13
C LYS A 356 -9.77 0.70 34.57
N HIS A 357 -10.44 1.35 35.52
CA HIS A 357 -11.70 0.82 36.08
C HIS A 357 -12.85 0.89 35.07
N SER A 358 -12.92 1.94 34.24
CA SER A 358 -13.94 2.02 33.17
C SER A 358 -13.82 0.90 32.16
N GLY A 359 -12.58 0.54 31.77
CA GLY A 359 -12.30 -0.55 30.84
C GLY A 359 -12.64 -1.92 31.44
N ILE A 360 -12.19 -2.18 32.68
CA ILE A 360 -12.47 -3.45 33.40
C ILE A 360 -13.97 -3.68 33.56
N ILE A 361 -14.70 -2.67 34.01
CA ILE A 361 -16.15 -2.76 34.22
C ILE A 361 -16.87 -3.00 32.89
N LEU A 362 -16.45 -2.34 31.80
CA LEU A 362 -17.05 -2.54 30.48
C LEU A 362 -16.86 -3.98 29.96
N ILE A 363 -15.63 -4.51 30.03
CA ILE A 363 -15.34 -5.90 29.67
C ILE A 363 -16.18 -6.86 30.52
N TYR A 364 -16.22 -6.63 31.84
CA TYR A 364 -16.99 -7.44 32.78
C TYR A 364 -18.47 -7.51 32.42
N MET A 365 -19.10 -6.36 32.12
CA MET A 365 -20.51 -6.29 31.77
C MET A 365 -20.81 -7.04 30.47
N ILE A 366 -19.99 -6.87 29.44
CA ILE A 366 -20.20 -7.57 28.16
C ILE A 366 -19.96 -9.07 28.29
N PHE A 367 -18.93 -9.51 29.03
CA PHE A 367 -18.71 -10.93 29.30
C PHE A 367 -19.86 -11.54 30.10
N THR A 368 -20.35 -10.83 31.11
CA THR A 368 -21.54 -11.24 31.88
C THR A 368 -22.76 -11.35 30.97
N PHE A 369 -22.94 -10.43 30.02
CA PHE A 369 -24.02 -10.48 29.04
C PHE A 369 -23.91 -11.69 28.12
N TYR A 370 -22.73 -12.01 27.57
CA TYR A 370 -22.50 -13.22 26.79
C TYR A 370 -22.83 -14.49 27.58
N ILE A 371 -22.31 -14.60 28.80
CA ILE A 371 -22.52 -15.74 29.69
C ILE A 371 -24.00 -15.92 30.05
N LYS A 372 -24.69 -14.84 30.44
CA LYS A 372 -26.12 -14.89 30.78
C LYS A 372 -26.98 -15.20 29.56
N THR A 373 -26.65 -14.67 28.39
CA THR A 373 -27.34 -14.98 27.13
C THR A 373 -27.21 -16.46 26.79
N ALA A 374 -25.98 -16.99 26.77
CA ALA A 374 -25.72 -18.41 26.51
C ALA A 374 -26.45 -19.33 27.49
N ARG A 375 -26.49 -18.99 28.79
CA ARG A 375 -27.20 -19.78 29.80
C ARG A 375 -28.73 -19.75 29.62
N LYS A 376 -29.29 -18.64 29.13
CA LYS A 376 -30.75 -18.47 29.00
C LYS A 376 -31.29 -19.04 27.69
N LEU A 377 -30.54 -18.89 26.61
CA LEU A 377 -30.94 -19.33 25.28
C LEU A 377 -30.47 -20.76 25.01
N GLY A 378 -29.22 -21.09 25.34
CA GLY A 378 -28.65 -22.41 25.08
C GLY A 378 -29.43 -23.57 25.71
N LEU A 379 -29.22 -24.77 25.15
CA LEU A 379 -29.89 -26.00 25.55
C LEU A 379 -28.94 -26.86 26.39
N ASN A 380 -29.43 -27.42 27.50
CA ASN A 380 -28.67 -28.36 28.31
C ASN A 380 -28.94 -29.79 27.84
N LEU A 381 -27.91 -30.46 27.31
CA LEU A 381 -27.98 -31.83 26.77
C LEU A 381 -28.58 -32.84 27.76
N ILE A 382 -28.22 -32.75 29.04
CA ILE A 382 -28.58 -33.75 30.06
C ILE A 382 -30.10 -33.79 30.29
N ASN A 383 -30.79 -32.65 30.15
CA ASN A 383 -32.22 -32.58 30.40
C ASN A 383 -33.06 -33.04 29.21
N TYR A 384 -32.44 -33.23 28.04
CA TYR A 384 -33.16 -33.49 26.79
C TYR A 384 -33.32 -34.98 26.48
N THR A 385 -32.56 -35.86 27.13
CA THR A 385 -32.62 -37.32 26.92
C THR A 385 -33.95 -37.96 27.33
N GLY A 386 -34.87 -37.22 27.97
CA GLY A 386 -36.16 -37.75 28.46
C GLY A 386 -37.44 -37.22 27.77
N SER A 387 -37.37 -36.26 26.86
CA SER A 387 -38.57 -35.72 26.17
C SER A 387 -38.38 -35.67 24.66
N ASN A 388 -39.18 -36.44 23.92
CA ASN A 388 -38.99 -36.70 22.47
C ASN A 388 -39.33 -35.53 21.52
N THR A 389 -39.58 -34.31 21.99
CA THR A 389 -39.97 -33.18 21.13
C THR A 389 -39.10 -31.94 21.36
N LEU A 390 -38.39 -31.53 20.30
CA LEU A 390 -37.69 -30.25 20.26
C LEU A 390 -38.76 -29.17 20.07
N PRO A 391 -38.69 -28.02 20.75
CA PRO A 391 -39.69 -26.95 20.62
C PRO A 391 -39.71 -26.24 19.25
N PHE A 392 -38.95 -26.73 18.26
CA PHE A 392 -38.81 -26.16 16.92
C PHE A 392 -38.97 -27.22 15.81
N THR A 393 -39.58 -28.38 16.09
CA THR A 393 -39.90 -29.33 15.01
C THR A 393 -40.97 -28.72 14.13
N SER A 394 -40.55 -28.26 12.95
CA SER A 394 -41.43 -27.77 11.90
C SER A 394 -42.42 -28.87 11.53
N GLU A 395 -43.67 -28.74 11.96
CA GLU A 395 -44.75 -29.34 11.19
C GLU A 395 -44.72 -28.67 9.82
N SER A 396 -44.47 -29.48 8.79
CA SER A 396 -44.47 -29.01 7.42
C SER A 396 -45.83 -28.38 7.14
N PHE A 397 -45.84 -27.06 6.95
CA PHE A 397 -46.95 -26.36 6.34
C PHE A 397 -47.18 -27.05 4.99
N LYS A 398 -48.19 -27.92 4.92
CA LYS A 398 -48.89 -28.15 3.66
C LYS A 398 -49.49 -26.81 3.33
N ASP A 399 -48.84 -26.09 2.43
CA ASP A 399 -49.41 -24.95 1.75
C ASP A 399 -50.74 -25.42 1.15
N ASN A 400 -51.83 -25.18 1.88
CA ASN A 400 -53.16 -25.11 1.29
C ASN A 400 -53.18 -23.83 0.46
N SER A 401 -52.46 -23.85 -0.67
CA SER A 401 -52.75 -22.96 -1.78
C SER A 401 -54.16 -23.32 -2.24
N ILE A 402 -55.13 -22.61 -1.67
CA ILE A 402 -56.50 -22.53 -2.16
C ILE A 402 -56.38 -21.94 -3.56
N ILE A 403 -56.21 -22.81 -4.55
CA ILE A 403 -56.48 -22.51 -5.94
C ILE A 403 -57.98 -22.30 -6.02
N ARG A 404 -58.39 -21.02 -5.97
CA ARG A 404 -59.68 -20.59 -6.50
C ARG A 404 -59.65 -20.77 -8.01
N SER A 405 -59.96 -21.97 -8.48
CA SER A 405 -60.48 -22.18 -9.82
C SER A 405 -61.92 -22.64 -9.68
N SER A 406 -62.80 -21.76 -10.15
CA SER A 406 -64.20 -21.99 -10.43
C SER A 406 -64.46 -23.26 -11.23
N SER A 407 -65.16 -24.23 -10.64
CA SER A 407 -66.13 -25.07 -11.34
C SER A 407 -67.02 -25.83 -10.35
N ASN A 408 -68.31 -25.47 -10.41
CA ASN A 408 -69.54 -26.19 -10.05
C ASN A 408 -69.47 -27.55 -9.32
N GLN A 409 -70.34 -27.61 -8.30
CA GLN A 409 -71.20 -28.73 -7.89
C GLN A 409 -70.61 -30.14 -7.95
N ILE A 410 -70.50 -30.78 -6.78
CA ILE A 410 -71.26 -31.99 -6.45
C ILE A 410 -71.21 -32.16 -4.92
N ASN A 411 -72.40 -32.33 -4.34
CA ASN A 411 -72.62 -32.72 -2.96
C ASN A 411 -71.98 -34.08 -2.70
N GLN A 412 -71.24 -34.21 -1.59
CA GLN A 412 -71.27 -35.44 -0.81
C GLN A 412 -70.88 -35.15 0.64
N GLU A 413 -71.87 -35.34 1.51
CA GLU A 413 -71.72 -35.48 2.94
C GLU A 413 -70.76 -36.64 3.23
N ILE A 414 -69.64 -36.34 3.88
CA ILE A 414 -68.93 -37.31 4.72
C ILE A 414 -68.63 -36.59 6.04
N GLU A 415 -69.55 -36.78 7.00
CA GLU A 415 -69.23 -36.65 8.41
C GLU A 415 -68.06 -37.58 8.73
N SER A 416 -66.88 -37.00 8.97
CA SER A 416 -65.77 -37.71 9.59
C SER A 416 -65.25 -36.86 10.75
N LYS A 417 -65.60 -37.34 11.94
CA LYS A 417 -65.10 -37.02 13.29
C LYS A 417 -64.00 -35.96 13.35
N THR A 418 -64.39 -34.77 13.80
CA THR A 418 -63.54 -33.78 14.44
C THR A 418 -62.93 -34.36 15.71
N THR A 419 -61.74 -34.94 15.62
CA THR A 419 -60.88 -35.24 16.78
C THR A 419 -60.01 -34.02 17.08
N ASP A 420 -60.39 -33.29 18.14
CA ASP A 420 -59.58 -32.45 19.03
C ASP A 420 -58.28 -31.80 18.48
N GLU A 421 -58.41 -30.85 17.56
CA GLU A 421 -57.33 -29.88 17.24
C GLU A 421 -57.08 -28.85 18.36
N ASN A 422 -57.90 -28.84 19.41
CA ASN A 422 -57.81 -27.84 20.49
C ASN A 422 -56.59 -28.04 21.41
N ASP A 423 -56.03 -29.25 21.53
CA ASP A 423 -54.96 -29.52 22.51
C ASP A 423 -53.56 -29.09 22.07
N VAL A 424 -53.23 -29.17 20.78
CA VAL A 424 -51.90 -28.78 20.24
C VAL A 424 -51.65 -27.28 20.37
N SER A 425 -52.71 -26.47 20.23
CA SER A 425 -52.64 -25.01 20.35
C SER A 425 -52.22 -24.55 21.75
N SER A 426 -52.58 -25.30 22.79
CA SER A 426 -52.33 -24.93 24.19
C SER A 426 -50.84 -25.10 24.58
N VAL A 427 -50.18 -26.15 24.07
CA VAL A 427 -48.78 -26.46 24.38
C VAL A 427 -47.85 -25.44 23.73
N SER A 428 -48.06 -25.12 22.45
CA SER A 428 -47.26 -24.13 21.71
C SER A 428 -47.32 -22.74 22.36
N GLN A 429 -48.51 -22.30 22.80
CA GLN A 429 -48.67 -21.04 23.51
C GLN A 429 -47.90 -21.00 24.85
N SER A 430 -47.79 -22.13 25.55
CA SER A 430 -47.06 -22.21 26.82
C SER A 430 -45.54 -22.05 26.62
N VAL A 431 -44.99 -22.64 25.56
CA VAL A 431 -43.57 -22.54 25.17
C VAL A 431 -43.26 -21.11 24.71
N ALA A 432 -44.13 -20.54 23.86
CA ALA A 432 -44.05 -19.15 23.41
C ALA A 432 -43.92 -18.16 24.57
N LYS A 433 -44.80 -18.30 25.57
CA LYS A 433 -44.82 -17.45 26.77
C LYS A 433 -43.53 -17.59 27.58
N LYS A 434 -43.00 -18.80 27.74
CA LYS A 434 -41.71 -19.05 28.43
C LYS A 434 -40.54 -18.41 27.69
N ILE A 435 -40.49 -18.52 26.37
CA ILE A 435 -39.43 -17.92 25.55
C ILE A 435 -39.53 -16.39 25.60
N ASN A 436 -40.71 -15.82 25.38
CA ASN A 436 -40.98 -14.37 25.52
C ASN A 436 -40.45 -13.86 26.86
N LYS A 437 -40.80 -14.52 27.96
CA LYS A 437 -40.30 -14.12 29.29
C LYS A 437 -38.78 -14.09 29.36
N ARG A 438 -38.07 -15.02 28.71
CA ARG A 438 -36.58 -15.02 28.65
C ARG A 438 -36.04 -13.87 27.81
N ILE A 439 -36.64 -13.56 26.65
CA ILE A 439 -36.23 -12.42 25.81
C ILE A 439 -36.40 -11.10 26.57
N LEU A 440 -37.56 -10.92 27.20
CA LEU A 440 -37.86 -9.73 27.98
C LEU A 440 -36.86 -9.53 29.13
N LEU A 441 -36.41 -10.62 29.75
CA LEU A 441 -35.37 -10.60 30.77
C LEU A 441 -34.00 -10.23 30.20
N LEU A 442 -33.61 -10.74 29.03
CA LEU A 442 -32.33 -10.38 28.39
C LEU A 442 -32.29 -8.92 27.97
N HIS A 443 -33.40 -8.41 27.45
CA HIS A 443 -33.53 -7.00 27.08
C HIS A 443 -33.48 -6.08 28.30
N SER A 444 -34.19 -6.44 29.38
CA SER A 444 -34.12 -5.73 30.67
C SER A 444 -32.69 -5.71 31.21
N LEU A 445 -32.03 -6.88 31.20
CA LEU A 445 -30.67 -7.03 31.70
C LEU A 445 -29.67 -6.14 30.94
N ALA A 446 -29.80 -6.05 29.61
CA ALA A 446 -28.90 -5.22 28.83
C ALA A 446 -29.10 -3.73 29.11
N LEU A 447 -30.36 -3.29 29.23
CA LEU A 447 -30.69 -1.91 29.58
C LEU A 447 -30.22 -1.57 31.02
N GLU A 448 -30.40 -2.50 31.96
CA GLU A 448 -29.86 -2.39 33.32
C GLU A 448 -28.33 -2.22 33.29
N PHE A 449 -27.61 -3.02 32.50
CA PHE A 449 -26.16 -2.86 32.36
C PHE A 449 -25.77 -1.50 31.77
N CYS A 450 -26.48 -1.00 30.76
CA CYS A 450 -26.22 0.34 30.24
C CYS A 450 -26.41 1.42 31.31
N ILE A 451 -27.50 1.36 32.09
CA ILE A 451 -27.77 2.34 33.16
C ILE A 451 -26.72 2.24 34.27
N ILE A 452 -26.40 1.03 34.72
CA ILE A 452 -25.38 0.79 35.75
C ILE A 452 -24.02 1.31 35.28
N TYR A 453 -23.66 1.10 34.01
CA TYR A 453 -22.40 1.59 33.46
C TYR A 453 -22.32 3.11 33.50
N ILE A 454 -23.36 3.80 33.02
CA ILE A 454 -23.42 5.27 33.04
C ILE A 454 -23.36 5.80 34.47
N ALA A 455 -24.10 5.19 35.40
CA ALA A 455 -24.09 5.57 36.81
C ALA A 455 -22.71 5.40 37.46
N LEU A 456 -22.03 4.28 37.19
CA LEU A 456 -20.65 4.04 37.65
C LEU A 456 -19.68 5.06 37.05
N TRP A 457 -19.84 5.42 35.79
CA TRP A 457 -18.99 6.42 35.13
C TRP A 457 -19.13 7.81 35.77
N VAL A 458 -20.38 8.25 36.01
CA VAL A 458 -20.67 9.49 36.72
C VAL A 458 -20.09 9.45 38.14
N PHE A 459 -20.23 8.33 38.85
CA PHE A 459 -19.63 8.14 40.18
C PHE A 459 -18.10 8.26 40.15
N LEU A 460 -17.41 7.64 39.19
CA LEU A 460 -15.96 7.75 39.02
C LEU A 460 -15.55 9.21 38.78
N ILE A 461 -16.27 9.94 37.92
CA ILE A 461 -16.00 11.36 37.68
C ILE A 461 -16.17 12.20 38.95
N ILE A 462 -17.32 12.08 39.63
CA ILE A 462 -17.62 12.85 40.84
C ILE A 462 -16.56 12.58 41.92
N THR A 463 -16.19 11.31 42.14
CA THR A 463 -15.17 10.95 43.12
C THR A 463 -13.80 11.54 42.79
N THR A 464 -13.41 11.59 41.50
CA THR A 464 -12.17 12.28 41.11
C THR A 464 -12.24 13.78 41.43
N PHE A 465 -13.33 14.48 41.10
CA PHE A 465 -13.50 15.90 41.42
C PHE A 465 -13.45 16.19 42.92
N ILE A 466 -14.11 15.38 43.75
CA ILE A 466 -14.08 15.53 45.22
C ILE A 466 -12.65 15.37 45.76
N LEU A 467 -11.90 14.41 45.22
CA LEU A 467 -10.53 14.13 45.68
C LEU A 467 -9.47 15.08 45.13
N LYS A 468 -9.80 15.91 44.13
CA LYS A 468 -8.92 16.95 43.59
C LYS A 468 -8.56 18.02 44.63
N ASN A 469 -9.50 18.31 45.53
CA ASN A 469 -9.35 19.39 46.52
C ASN A 469 -8.48 19.01 47.74
N LYS A 470 -8.02 17.75 47.83
CA LYS A 470 -7.10 17.34 48.90
C LYS A 470 -5.69 17.84 48.60
N GLU A 471 -5.01 18.36 49.62
CA GLU A 471 -3.63 18.84 49.51
C GLU A 471 -2.70 17.78 48.90
N THR A 472 -1.88 18.22 47.95
CA THR A 472 -0.90 17.35 47.29
C THR A 472 0.22 17.00 48.26
N LYS A 473 0.38 15.70 48.56
CA LYS A 473 1.47 15.20 49.39
C LYS A 473 2.54 14.57 48.51
N TYR A 474 3.79 14.94 48.77
CA TYR A 474 4.95 14.27 48.21
C TYR A 474 5.61 13.44 49.30
N LYS A 475 5.98 12.20 48.96
CA LYS A 475 6.73 11.31 49.86
C LYS A 475 8.09 11.02 49.25
N GLN A 476 9.14 11.15 50.05
CA GLN A 476 10.48 10.77 49.65
C GLN A 476 10.64 9.25 49.74
N GLU A 477 11.15 8.63 48.68
CA GLU A 477 11.49 7.20 48.61
C GLU A 477 12.89 6.92 49.22
N TYR A 478 13.21 5.64 49.46
CA TYR A 478 14.53 5.21 49.98
C TYR A 478 15.72 5.58 49.07
N ASN A 479 15.48 5.79 47.78
CA ASN A 479 16.47 6.26 46.81
C ASN A 479 16.61 7.80 46.81
N TYR A 480 16.02 8.49 47.79
CA TYR A 480 15.94 9.94 47.93
C TYR A 480 15.11 10.67 46.86
N ASN A 481 14.44 9.96 45.95
CA ASN A 481 13.55 10.58 44.97
C ASN A 481 12.21 10.95 45.61
N TRP A 482 11.67 12.11 45.22
CA TRP A 482 10.32 12.52 45.61
C TRP A 482 9.29 11.94 44.64
N ARG A 483 8.24 11.32 45.18
CA ARG A 483 7.10 10.85 44.39
C ARG A 483 5.80 11.54 44.83
N TYR A 484 4.89 11.70 43.88
CA TYR A 484 3.53 12.15 44.16
C TYR A 484 2.74 11.04 44.85
N GLU A 485 2.13 11.34 46.01
CA GLU A 485 1.22 10.41 46.69
C GLU A 485 -0.21 10.62 46.17
N CYS A 486 -0.65 9.71 45.29
CA CYS A 486 -1.96 9.85 44.71
C CYS A 486 -3.10 9.58 45.73
N PRO A 487 -4.04 10.53 45.93
CA PRO A 487 -5.16 10.35 46.86
C PRO A 487 -6.17 9.30 46.40
N LEU A 488 -6.20 8.95 45.10
CA LEU A 488 -7.07 7.91 44.54
C LEU A 488 -6.55 6.49 44.79
N ARG A 489 -5.33 6.31 45.30
CA ARG A 489 -4.71 4.98 45.44
C ARG A 489 -5.52 4.04 46.34
N THR A 490 -6.02 4.53 47.47
CA THR A 490 -6.84 3.72 48.39
C THR A 490 -8.17 3.31 47.75
N LEU A 491 -8.79 4.24 47.00
CA LEU A 491 -10.02 3.97 46.27
C LEU A 491 -9.79 2.95 45.14
N SER A 492 -8.69 3.11 44.39
CA SER A 492 -8.29 2.18 43.33
C SER A 492 -8.05 0.76 43.86
N LEU A 493 -7.40 0.62 45.01
CA LEU A 493 -7.23 -0.68 45.66
C LEU A 493 -8.59 -1.31 46.03
N GLY A 494 -9.51 -0.52 46.57
CA GLY A 494 -10.88 -0.96 46.88
C GLY A 494 -11.65 -1.41 45.63
N MET A 495 -11.57 -0.65 44.54
CA MET A 495 -12.19 -1.01 43.25
C MET A 495 -11.57 -2.29 42.68
N THR A 496 -10.24 -2.43 42.73
CA THR A 496 -9.51 -3.63 42.28
C THR A 496 -9.95 -4.87 43.06
N ALA A 497 -10.19 -4.74 44.38
CA ALA A 497 -10.72 -5.83 45.20
C ALA A 497 -12.14 -6.22 44.79
N ILE A 498 -13.04 -5.25 44.57
CA ILE A 498 -14.41 -5.49 44.10
C ILE A 498 -14.39 -6.18 42.73
N GLU A 499 -13.58 -5.68 41.80
CA GLU A 499 -13.41 -6.25 40.46
C GLU A 499 -12.90 -7.70 40.54
N SER A 500 -11.95 -8.00 41.43
CA SER A 500 -11.45 -9.35 41.64
C SER A 500 -12.57 -10.32 42.06
N VAL A 501 -13.44 -9.90 42.99
CA VAL A 501 -14.61 -10.69 43.44
C VAL A 501 -15.62 -10.87 42.31
N LEU A 502 -15.88 -9.82 41.54
CA LEU A 502 -16.79 -9.87 40.39
C LEU A 502 -16.28 -10.84 39.31
N ILE A 503 -15.01 -10.79 38.95
CA ILE A 503 -14.41 -11.70 37.97
C ILE A 503 -14.43 -13.15 38.47
N LEU A 504 -14.16 -13.38 39.77
CA LEU A 504 -14.30 -14.71 40.37
C LEU A 504 -15.74 -15.23 40.25
N TYR A 505 -16.74 -14.38 40.48
CA TYR A 505 -18.14 -14.71 40.26
C TYR A 505 -18.44 -15.07 38.79
N LEU A 506 -17.81 -14.40 37.82
CA LEU A 506 -17.91 -14.77 36.41
C LEU A 506 -17.36 -16.16 36.14
N VAL A 507 -16.17 -16.50 36.67
CA VAL A 507 -15.57 -17.84 36.52
C VAL A 507 -16.48 -18.92 37.11
N LEU A 508 -17.10 -18.67 38.27
CA LEU A 508 -18.07 -19.62 38.83
C LEU A 508 -19.31 -19.77 37.94
N SER A 509 -19.73 -18.68 37.29
CA SER A 509 -20.87 -18.68 36.38
C SER A 509 -20.60 -19.42 35.07
N THR A 510 -19.36 -19.43 34.56
CA THR A 510 -19.01 -20.10 33.31
C THR A 510 -19.05 -21.61 33.40
N ARG A 511 -18.80 -22.21 34.57
CA ARG A 511 -18.86 -23.67 34.79
C ARG A 511 -20.14 -24.32 34.26
N LYS A 512 -21.27 -23.62 34.33
CA LYS A 512 -22.55 -24.14 33.83
C LYS A 512 -22.59 -24.21 32.30
N ILE A 513 -21.95 -23.28 31.60
CA ILE A 513 -22.03 -23.11 30.13
C ILE A 513 -21.40 -24.28 29.39
N TRP A 514 -20.42 -24.97 29.98
CA TRP A 514 -19.71 -26.06 29.32
C TRP A 514 -20.61 -27.23 28.93
N LYS A 515 -21.75 -27.38 29.62
CA LYS A 515 -22.78 -28.41 29.35
C LYS A 515 -23.85 -27.96 28.34
N TYR A 516 -23.77 -26.72 27.85
CA TYR A 516 -24.76 -26.17 26.94
C TYR A 516 -24.33 -26.37 25.48
N THR A 517 -25.33 -26.68 24.65
CA THR A 517 -25.27 -26.63 23.19
C THR A 517 -26.09 -25.45 22.69
N TYR A 518 -25.97 -25.18 21.39
CA TYR A 518 -26.53 -24.02 20.72
C TYR A 518 -26.07 -22.70 21.36
N ILE A 519 -24.75 -22.57 21.51
CA ILE A 519 -24.07 -21.38 22.05
C ILE A 519 -22.91 -21.00 21.14
N PHE A 520 -22.52 -19.73 21.13
CA PHE A 520 -21.32 -19.29 20.41
C PHE A 520 -20.04 -19.86 21.03
N LYS A 521 -19.11 -20.33 20.20
CA LYS A 521 -17.77 -20.81 20.63
C LYS A 521 -17.00 -19.75 21.41
N CYS A 522 -17.16 -18.48 21.02
CA CYS A 522 -16.59 -17.35 21.74
C CYS A 522 -16.98 -17.31 23.23
N THR A 523 -18.13 -17.89 23.65
CA THR A 523 -18.52 -17.97 25.06
C THR A 523 -17.63 -18.94 25.86
N ARG A 524 -17.16 -20.02 25.23
CA ARG A 524 -16.16 -20.92 25.83
C ARG A 524 -14.81 -20.21 25.92
N TYR A 525 -14.41 -19.45 24.89
CA TYR A 525 -13.21 -18.63 24.94
C TYR A 525 -13.25 -17.54 26.01
N ILE A 526 -14.39 -16.87 26.20
CA ILE A 526 -14.62 -15.96 27.33
C ILE A 526 -14.40 -16.68 28.67
N SER A 527 -14.77 -17.96 28.77
CA SER A 527 -14.56 -18.73 29.99
C SER A 527 -13.08 -18.94 30.30
N TYR A 528 -12.26 -19.27 29.28
CA TYR A 528 -10.80 -19.34 29.43
C TYR A 528 -10.20 -17.97 29.73
N ALA A 529 -10.67 -16.92 29.04
CA ALA A 529 -10.25 -15.55 29.28
C ALA A 529 -10.53 -15.11 30.72
N CYS A 530 -11.68 -15.44 31.30
CA CYS A 530 -11.98 -15.16 32.71
C CYS A 530 -11.04 -15.89 33.69
N MET A 531 -10.59 -17.11 33.37
CA MET A 531 -9.62 -17.84 34.20
C MET A 531 -8.27 -17.11 34.22
N ILE A 532 -7.77 -16.73 33.04
CA ILE A 532 -6.54 -15.92 32.89
C ILE A 532 -6.70 -14.56 33.59
N TRP A 533 -7.87 -13.93 33.43
CA TRP A 533 -8.15 -12.63 34.01
C TRP A 533 -8.14 -12.66 35.54
N THR A 534 -8.61 -13.76 36.12
CA THR A 534 -8.57 -13.97 37.58
C THR A 534 -7.14 -14.12 38.09
N THR A 535 -6.25 -14.80 37.34
CA THR A 535 -4.89 -15.08 37.81
C THR A 535 -3.91 -13.95 37.54
N LEU A 536 -4.02 -13.26 36.41
CA LEU A 536 -3.07 -12.24 35.96
C LEU A 536 -3.61 -10.80 35.99
N GLY A 537 -4.89 -10.60 36.33
CA GLY A 537 -5.53 -9.28 36.36
C GLY A 537 -5.66 -8.68 37.77
N PRO A 538 -6.85 -8.22 38.19
CA PRO A 538 -7.02 -7.51 39.47
C PRO A 538 -6.47 -8.21 40.72
N LEU A 539 -6.49 -9.55 40.76
CA LEU A 539 -5.95 -10.31 41.90
C LEU A 539 -4.44 -10.13 42.06
N ILE A 540 -3.67 -10.15 40.96
CA ILE A 540 -2.22 -10.00 41.04
C ILE A 540 -1.85 -8.56 41.44
N ASP A 541 -2.63 -7.57 40.99
CA ASP A 541 -2.48 -6.17 41.42
C ASP A 541 -2.71 -6.02 42.93
N LEU A 542 -3.70 -6.73 43.48
CA LEU A 542 -3.98 -6.73 44.91
C LEU A 542 -2.82 -7.37 45.71
N ILE A 543 -2.34 -8.54 45.28
CA ILE A 543 -1.20 -9.23 45.90
C ILE A 543 0.06 -8.36 45.83
N SER A 544 0.33 -7.71 44.70
CA SER A 544 1.50 -6.86 44.50
C SER A 544 1.49 -5.64 45.42
N ASN A 545 0.32 -5.01 45.58
CA ASN A 545 0.15 -3.89 46.48
C ASN A 545 0.32 -4.29 47.96
N LEU A 546 -0.06 -5.51 48.34
CA LEU A 546 0.13 -6.02 49.70
C LEU A 546 1.60 -6.40 49.98
N THR A 547 2.29 -6.98 49.00
CA THR A 547 3.63 -7.56 49.20
C THR A 547 4.77 -6.55 49.08
N ILE A 548 4.68 -5.55 48.19
CA ILE A 548 5.81 -4.66 47.83
C ILE A 548 5.52 -3.20 48.24
N GLN A 549 5.09 -2.93 49.47
CA GLN A 549 4.63 -1.57 49.85
C GLN A 549 5.67 -0.44 49.66
N ASN A 550 6.96 -0.78 49.66
CA ASN A 550 8.07 0.18 49.75
C ASN A 550 8.79 0.50 48.43
N LYS A 551 8.47 -0.16 47.31
CA LYS A 551 9.17 0.05 46.01
C LYS A 551 8.19 0.33 44.87
N SER A 552 7.77 1.59 44.72
CA SER A 552 6.76 2.06 43.74
C SER A 552 7.08 1.66 42.30
N ASN A 553 8.31 1.90 41.87
CA ASN A 553 8.71 1.66 40.47
C ASN A 553 8.69 0.17 40.13
N ILE A 554 9.03 -0.70 41.08
CA ILE A 554 8.98 -2.14 40.90
C ILE A 554 7.54 -2.62 40.83
N ILE A 555 6.66 -2.16 41.73
CA ILE A 555 5.22 -2.47 41.66
C ILE A 555 4.65 -2.02 40.32
N LEU A 556 4.92 -0.78 39.93
CA LEU A 556 4.39 -0.21 38.69
C LEU A 556 4.85 -1.01 37.48
N GLY A 557 6.15 -1.30 37.36
CA GLY A 557 6.67 -2.11 36.26
C GLY A 557 6.09 -3.52 36.23
N PHE A 558 5.95 -4.16 37.40
CA PHE A 558 5.33 -5.48 37.52
C PHE A 558 3.86 -5.45 37.08
N CYS A 559 3.04 -4.55 37.65
CA CYS A 559 1.62 -4.39 37.31
C CYS A 559 1.41 -4.04 35.83
N ILE A 560 2.24 -3.17 35.25
CA ILE A 560 2.16 -2.85 33.80
C ILE A 560 2.42 -4.11 32.98
N THR A 561 3.46 -4.87 33.31
CA THR A 561 3.84 -6.07 32.56
C THR A 561 2.78 -7.16 32.67
N THR A 562 2.32 -7.48 33.89
CA THR A 562 1.32 -8.54 34.12
C THR A 562 -0.03 -8.18 33.51
N ASN A 563 -0.49 -6.93 33.68
CA ASN A 563 -1.75 -6.49 33.06
C ASN A 563 -1.63 -6.48 31.53
N SER A 564 -0.52 -6.00 30.96
CA SER A 564 -0.31 -6.03 29.50
C SER A 564 -0.45 -7.45 28.95
N ILE A 565 0.22 -8.43 29.57
CA ILE A 565 0.13 -9.84 29.17
C ILE A 565 -1.31 -10.36 29.34
N CYS A 566 -1.96 -10.06 30.47
CA CYS A 566 -3.32 -10.48 30.76
C CYS A 566 -4.32 -10.01 29.69
N TYR A 567 -4.38 -8.71 29.44
CA TYR A 567 -5.35 -8.13 28.50
C TYR A 567 -5.02 -8.45 27.05
N LEU A 568 -3.75 -8.65 26.70
CA LEU A 568 -3.35 -9.18 25.38
C LEU A 568 -3.85 -10.62 25.18
N MET A 569 -3.74 -11.48 26.19
CA MET A 569 -4.28 -12.84 26.13
C MET A 569 -5.80 -12.86 26.01
N ILE A 570 -6.50 -11.97 26.74
CA ILE A 570 -7.95 -11.79 26.61
C ILE A 570 -8.32 -11.35 25.19
N PHE A 571 -7.58 -10.39 24.61
CA PHE A 571 -7.78 -9.92 23.24
C PHE A 571 -7.65 -11.07 22.24
N PHE A 572 -6.56 -11.85 22.32
CA PHE A 572 -6.35 -12.98 21.42
C PHE A 572 -7.45 -14.03 21.55
N LEU A 573 -7.78 -14.47 22.77
CA LEU A 573 -8.84 -15.47 22.97
C LEU A 573 -10.20 -14.99 22.45
N PHE A 574 -10.49 -13.69 22.52
CA PHE A 574 -11.77 -13.14 22.09
C PHE A 574 -11.89 -12.92 20.58
N ILE A 575 -10.80 -12.51 19.92
CA ILE A 575 -10.79 -12.08 18.51
C ILE A 575 -10.24 -13.13 17.54
N TRP A 576 -9.27 -13.95 17.97
CA TRP A 576 -8.49 -14.83 17.08
C TRP A 576 -9.36 -15.72 16.20
N GLU A 577 -10.38 -16.35 16.76
CA GLU A 577 -11.31 -17.20 16.03
C GLU A 577 -11.98 -16.46 14.86
N LYS A 578 -12.41 -15.22 15.08
CA LYS A 578 -13.08 -14.41 14.05
C LYS A 578 -12.13 -14.06 12.92
N VAL A 579 -10.93 -13.58 13.29
CA VAL A 579 -9.89 -13.22 12.31
C VAL A 579 -9.48 -14.45 11.50
N TYR A 580 -9.25 -15.58 12.16
CA TYR A 580 -8.85 -16.83 11.53
C TYR A 580 -9.85 -17.27 10.44
N TYR A 581 -11.15 -17.34 10.76
CA TYR A 581 -12.15 -17.77 9.77
C TYR A 581 -12.42 -16.74 8.67
N ILE A 582 -12.28 -15.44 8.96
CA ILE A 582 -12.37 -14.38 7.94
C ILE A 582 -11.21 -14.50 6.94
N LEU A 583 -9.98 -14.73 7.42
CA LEU A 583 -8.80 -14.88 6.56
C LEU A 583 -8.88 -16.13 5.68
N ARG A 584 -9.50 -17.22 6.17
CA ARG A 584 -9.75 -18.43 5.37
C ARG A 584 -10.96 -18.36 4.45
N GLN A 585 -11.72 -17.25 4.47
CA GLN A 585 -12.99 -17.12 3.75
C GLN A 585 -14.04 -18.16 4.16
N GLU A 586 -13.94 -18.68 5.38
CA GLU A 586 -14.88 -19.64 5.97
C GLU A 586 -15.83 -18.95 6.97
N ASP A 587 -15.91 -17.62 6.93
CA ASP A 587 -16.69 -16.79 7.87
C ASP A 587 -18.21 -16.95 7.73
N ASN A 588 -18.66 -17.55 6.63
CA ASN A 588 -20.08 -17.87 6.39
C ASN A 588 -20.51 -19.23 6.94
N ASN A 589 -19.56 -20.10 7.32
CA ASN A 589 -19.87 -21.42 7.86
C ASN A 589 -20.20 -21.31 9.35
N THR A 590 -21.46 -21.51 9.70
CA THR A 590 -21.96 -21.32 11.07
C THR A 590 -21.36 -22.29 12.08
N HIS A 591 -21.00 -23.51 11.66
CA HIS A 591 -20.38 -24.53 12.52
C HIS A 591 -18.99 -24.14 13.00
N ASN A 592 -18.34 -23.21 12.30
CA ASN A 592 -17.01 -22.74 12.66
C ASN A 592 -17.04 -21.90 13.94
N TYR A 593 -18.13 -21.19 14.24
CA TYR A 593 -18.22 -20.27 15.39
C TYR A 593 -19.44 -20.51 16.31
N PHE A 594 -20.35 -21.39 15.92
CA PHE A 594 -21.54 -21.76 16.70
C PHE A 594 -21.50 -23.25 17.06
N ILE A 595 -21.64 -23.56 18.35
CA ILE A 595 -21.63 -24.94 18.85
C ILE A 595 -23.06 -25.48 18.79
N ALA A 596 -23.38 -26.19 17.73
CA ALA A 596 -24.56 -27.04 17.66
C ALA A 596 -24.09 -28.49 17.61
N GLU A 597 -24.34 -29.26 18.67
CA GLU A 597 -24.16 -30.71 18.56
C GLU A 597 -25.27 -31.25 17.67
N LYS A 598 -24.87 -31.98 16.62
CA LYS A 598 -25.79 -32.59 15.66
C LYS A 598 -26.51 -33.74 16.35
N LEU A 599 -27.70 -33.46 16.86
CA LEU A 599 -28.63 -34.49 17.31
C LEU A 599 -29.30 -35.10 16.08
N GLU A 600 -28.61 -35.98 15.35
CA GLU A 600 -29.31 -36.74 14.32
C GLU A 600 -30.20 -37.78 14.98
N LYS A 601 -31.45 -37.87 14.51
CA LYS A 601 -32.36 -38.94 14.90
C LYS A 601 -31.85 -40.21 14.22
N CYS A 602 -31.42 -41.15 15.03
CA CYS A 602 -31.06 -42.48 14.59
C CYS A 602 -32.21 -43.07 13.77
N ILE A 603 -31.99 -43.38 12.49
CA ILE A 603 -33.05 -43.92 11.62
C ILE A 603 -33.57 -45.26 12.18
N ILE A 604 -32.64 -46.10 12.66
CA ILE A 604 -32.92 -47.44 13.19
C ILE A 604 -33.79 -47.36 14.46
N HIS A 605 -33.41 -46.51 15.41
CA HIS A 605 -34.06 -46.46 16.72
C HIS A 605 -35.08 -45.33 16.86
N ARG A 606 -35.25 -44.50 15.82
CA ARG A 606 -36.00 -43.24 15.85
C ARG A 606 -35.69 -42.39 17.10
N SER A 607 -34.45 -42.49 17.59
CA SER A 607 -34.02 -41.90 18.86
C SER A 607 -32.81 -41.00 18.64
N PHE A 608 -32.75 -39.89 19.35
CA PHE A 608 -31.59 -38.99 19.32
C PHE A 608 -30.40 -39.54 20.15
N SER A 609 -30.64 -40.52 21.03
CA SER A 609 -29.66 -41.03 22.00
C SER A 609 -28.99 -42.35 21.60
N CYS A 610 -29.21 -42.87 20.39
CA CYS A 610 -28.59 -44.12 19.96
C CYS A 610 -27.11 -43.90 19.53
N GLU A 611 -26.26 -44.91 19.68
CA GLU A 611 -24.84 -44.92 19.27
C GLU A 611 -24.61 -45.32 17.79
N CYS A 612 -25.64 -45.29 16.94
CA CYS A 612 -25.47 -45.65 15.53
C CYS A 612 -24.69 -44.57 14.75
N ASN A 613 -23.95 -45.00 13.72
CA ASN A 613 -23.32 -44.09 12.75
C ASN A 613 -24.39 -43.20 12.09
N LYS A 614 -24.19 -41.90 12.21
CA LYS A 614 -25.11 -40.83 11.85
C LYS A 614 -24.55 -40.12 10.61
N ASN A 615 -25.35 -40.02 9.54
CA ASN A 615 -24.97 -39.40 8.27
C ASN A 615 -25.41 -37.94 8.27
N TYR A 616 -24.45 -37.03 8.12
CA TYR A 616 -24.67 -35.58 8.10
C TYR A 616 -25.82 -35.16 7.16
N SER A 617 -26.90 -34.60 7.73
CA SER A 617 -28.02 -34.05 6.94
C SER A 617 -27.98 -32.52 6.83
N GLU A 618 -28.36 -32.02 5.65
CA GLU A 618 -28.51 -30.58 5.33
C GLU A 618 -29.55 -29.88 6.23
N GLU A 619 -30.53 -30.63 6.76
CA GLU A 619 -31.56 -30.17 7.71
C GLU A 619 -30.96 -29.52 8.98
N SER A 620 -29.73 -29.90 9.35
CA SER A 620 -29.05 -29.33 10.51
C SER A 620 -28.64 -27.86 10.34
N ASP A 621 -28.36 -27.41 9.11
CA ASP A 621 -27.91 -26.04 8.83
C ASP A 621 -29.06 -25.04 8.91
N GLU A 622 -30.26 -25.44 8.47
CA GLU A 622 -31.47 -24.61 8.55
C GLU A 622 -31.86 -24.34 10.00
N ILE A 623 -31.82 -25.37 10.86
CA ILE A 623 -32.11 -25.24 12.30
C ILE A 623 -31.11 -24.29 12.96
N VAL A 624 -29.81 -24.44 12.65
CA VAL A 624 -28.76 -23.56 13.18
C VAL A 624 -28.99 -22.11 12.72
N SER A 625 -29.34 -21.90 11.45
CA SER A 625 -29.63 -20.56 10.92
C SER A 625 -30.82 -19.91 11.63
N LYS A 626 -31.95 -20.61 11.74
CA LYS A 626 -33.15 -20.12 12.47
C LYS A 626 -32.82 -19.76 13.91
N TYR A 627 -31.97 -20.57 14.55
CA TYR A 627 -31.57 -20.36 15.92
C TYR A 627 -30.60 -19.18 16.09
N LEU A 628 -29.72 -18.92 15.11
CA LEU A 628 -28.89 -17.73 15.05
C LEU A 628 -29.73 -16.46 14.86
N ASP A 629 -30.73 -16.49 13.98
CA ASP A 629 -31.68 -15.39 13.80
C ASP A 629 -32.46 -15.11 15.08
N PHE A 630 -32.83 -16.17 15.80
CA PHE A 630 -33.42 -16.05 17.13
C PHE A 630 -32.46 -15.39 18.14
N TYR A 631 -31.18 -15.75 18.15
CA TYR A 631 -30.17 -15.07 18.98
C TYR A 631 -30.00 -13.59 18.63
N LYS A 632 -29.92 -13.26 17.34
CA LYS A 632 -29.87 -11.87 16.85
C LYS A 632 -31.07 -11.09 17.37
N TYR A 633 -32.26 -11.61 17.14
CA TYR A 633 -33.51 -11.00 17.57
C TYR A 633 -33.58 -10.79 19.10
N CYS A 634 -33.14 -11.80 19.87
CA CYS A 634 -33.12 -11.71 21.33
C CYS A 634 -32.17 -10.61 21.83
N THR A 635 -31.01 -10.46 21.18
CA THR A 635 -29.94 -9.57 21.64
C THR A 635 -29.93 -8.19 21.00
N GLN A 636 -30.74 -7.97 19.96
CA GLN A 636 -30.89 -6.67 19.31
C GLN A 636 -31.77 -5.73 20.14
N ILE A 637 -31.16 -4.67 20.67
CA ILE A 637 -31.84 -3.64 21.47
C ILE A 637 -32.10 -2.39 20.63
N PHE A 638 -31.10 -2.03 19.81
CA PHE A 638 -31.16 -0.90 18.90
C PHE A 638 -31.05 -1.41 17.46
N LEU A 639 -31.85 -0.83 16.58
CA LEU A 639 -31.91 -1.08 15.15
C LEU A 639 -31.50 0.19 14.42
N PHE A 640 -30.36 0.17 13.74
CA PHE A 640 -29.97 1.28 12.87
C PHE A 640 -30.64 1.08 11.50
N LYS A 641 -31.60 1.94 11.15
CA LYS A 641 -32.29 1.90 9.84
C LYS A 641 -32.41 3.32 9.29
N ASN A 642 -31.95 3.52 8.06
CA ASN A 642 -32.00 4.79 7.33
C ASN A 642 -31.32 5.95 8.09
N GLY A 643 -30.11 5.72 8.61
CA GLY A 643 -29.36 6.74 9.35
C GLY A 643 -29.86 6.99 10.78
N ASN A 644 -30.98 6.39 11.18
CA ASN A 644 -31.61 6.62 12.49
C ASN A 644 -31.46 5.41 13.40
N LEU A 645 -31.09 5.66 14.65
CA LEU A 645 -31.07 4.66 15.72
C LEU A 645 -32.49 4.50 16.28
N LYS A 646 -33.13 3.36 16.00
CA LYS A 646 -34.45 3.01 16.53
C LYS A 646 -34.32 2.04 17.70
N TYR A 647 -34.88 2.38 18.85
CA TYR A 647 -35.03 1.44 19.96
C TYR A 647 -36.09 0.39 19.61
N VAL A 648 -35.76 -0.89 19.74
CA VAL A 648 -36.71 -1.99 19.53
C VAL A 648 -37.57 -2.10 20.78
N ASN A 649 -38.79 -1.57 20.70
CA ASN A 649 -39.72 -1.59 21.82
C ASN A 649 -39.96 -3.04 22.27
N LYS A 650 -39.86 -3.27 23.58
CA LYS A 650 -40.13 -4.53 24.26
C LYS A 650 -41.46 -5.17 23.83
N GLY A 651 -42.52 -4.36 23.65
CA GLY A 651 -43.84 -4.84 23.22
C GLY A 651 -43.95 -5.17 21.73
N SER A 652 -43.04 -4.63 20.90
CA SER A 652 -43.02 -4.89 19.44
C SER A 652 -42.34 -6.22 19.09
N LYS A 653 -41.67 -6.85 20.07
CA LYS A 653 -41.05 -8.17 19.89
C LYS A 653 -42.10 -9.29 19.92
N ASN A 654 -42.91 -9.40 18.88
CA ASN A 654 -43.85 -10.52 18.73
C ASN A 654 -43.14 -11.78 18.22
N ILE A 655 -43.00 -12.78 19.09
CA ILE A 655 -42.37 -14.08 18.80
C ILE A 655 -43.13 -14.93 17.78
N LEU A 656 -44.39 -14.61 17.43
CA LEU A 656 -45.19 -15.36 16.46
C LEU A 656 -44.52 -15.52 15.07
N LYS A 657 -43.44 -14.79 14.78
CA LYS A 657 -42.61 -15.00 13.58
C LYS A 657 -41.61 -16.17 13.65
N PHE A 658 -41.34 -16.71 14.83
CA PHE A 658 -40.30 -17.74 15.05
C PHE A 658 -40.84 -19.04 15.65
N ILE A 659 -42.13 -19.09 16.00
CA ILE A 659 -42.79 -20.33 16.42
C ILE A 659 -43.39 -20.92 15.15
N VAL A 660 -42.75 -21.97 14.65
CA VAL A 660 -43.25 -22.86 13.60
C VAL A 660 -43.56 -24.18 14.26
#